data_AF-A0A7X5X2R1-F1
#
_entry.id   AF-A0A7X5X2R1-F1
#
_cell.length_a   1.000
_cell.length_b   1.000
_cell.length_c   1.000
_cell.angle_alpha   90.00
_cell.angle_beta   90.00
_cell.angle_gamma   90.00
#
_symmetry.space_group_name_H-M   'P 1'
#
loop_
_entity.id
_entity.type
_entity.pdbx_description
1 polymer ?
#
loop_
_entity_poly.entity_id
_entity_poly.type
_entity_poly.pdbx_seq_one_letter_code
_entity_poly.pdbx_strand_id
1 'polypeptide(L)'
;MGYTHQAEWHDHYASGKRFRTLTASERAVLNTAFRPAGPAVALDVGCGVGELALYLHEMGYSVDAVDYAESAVELAATQAPDDADVRFLRHDIERDNLAALPHDTYDLITFRLSYAFLHNRTWLLNRLREHLRPGGTICIITPLADTVSTDRRDITLDEDEIALATAAWTTAARFEADGMTVLVLREPAAGPVSVADKPSPAPQGLIGAGVVITDEHGRVLLGRSVHGVWELPGGKPDPGESLEQATVRELAEETGLSASADDAHVLAFLMDTTSDIPRLTAAVRVTAHHGTPTVTEPDLFHRWEWHWPADLPALTGTLFTPSAHVLNTVWPGLLTELPPVHRNLVRRPAPPEAPQQAREANRLRQEMTDQLIHQGYIDNASVETAFRRVRRHLFLPGVALETVYAAADAVITTKRDRNGRATSSVSAPWVQAVMLREAALHPGQTALEIGSGGPNAALMQELVGPDGLITTMDIDPFVIERAARFLPAAGYDRVRVVLGDGEHGAPGLADKDSLDAIIVTVQAADIPPAWITPLVEGGRLVVPLKIHGYSWAIAFDKRGDQLVSRSYTVCGFVPMQGVGAREEDAVSLRGGEIRVRFPEGGTADAEQLTQALESPRHERWTGVTIPGNTPFDKLMLWLATTLDGFCRLAVDPELDTGIVDRPKGWDAAAIVRDGSLARLLNRKTGPSTWEWGIHAYGPAAEQLAEEMAQQVLAWDRKHHISDAPLLTVHSVLDEDTKPSGARTLVKRHARLDFDWTHPHHADSA
;
A
#
# COMPACT_ATOMS: atom_id res chain seq x y z
N MET A 1 -34.45 41.30 -4.02
CA MET A 1 -34.83 42.43 -3.15
C MET A 1 -33.63 43.37 -3.12
N GLY A 2 -33.84 44.65 -3.46
CA GLY A 2 -32.76 45.64 -3.52
C GLY A 2 -32.52 46.21 -2.13
N TYR A 3 -31.28 46.11 -1.66
CA TYR A 3 -30.84 46.59 -0.36
C TYR A 3 -30.63 48.11 -0.38
N THR A 4 -30.95 48.80 0.70
CA THR A 4 -30.85 50.26 0.79
C THR A 4 -29.39 50.70 0.87
N HIS A 5 -28.91 51.46 -0.13
CA HIS A 5 -27.52 51.94 -0.19
C HIS A 5 -27.30 53.18 0.71
N GLN A 6 -26.04 53.50 1.02
CA GLN A 6 -25.67 54.68 1.84
C GLN A 6 -26.34 55.97 1.36
N ALA A 7 -26.34 56.18 0.04
CA ALA A 7 -26.91 57.35 -0.58
C ALA A 7 -28.42 57.45 -0.32
N GLU A 8 -29.13 56.31 -0.32
CA GLU A 8 -30.57 56.29 -0.05
C GLU A 8 -30.89 56.62 1.40
N TRP A 9 -30.06 56.18 2.36
CA TRP A 9 -30.19 56.58 3.76
C TRP A 9 -29.81 58.04 3.99
N HIS A 10 -28.76 58.54 3.33
CA HIS A 10 -28.41 59.96 3.36
C HIS A 10 -29.60 60.81 2.87
N ASP A 11 -30.15 60.49 1.70
CA ASP A 11 -31.29 61.19 1.12
C ASP A 11 -32.55 61.07 1.99
N HIS A 12 -32.76 59.91 2.65
CA HIS A 12 -33.86 59.72 3.58
C HIS A 12 -33.83 60.77 4.70
N TYR A 13 -32.71 60.91 5.39
CA TYR A 13 -32.62 61.85 6.52
C TYR A 13 -32.49 63.31 6.06
N ALA A 14 -31.77 63.58 4.97
CA ALA A 14 -31.64 64.92 4.37
C ALA A 14 -32.99 65.49 3.89
N SER A 15 -33.90 64.63 3.40
CA SER A 15 -35.27 65.03 3.02
C SER A 15 -36.22 65.26 4.20
N GLY A 16 -35.73 65.15 5.44
CA GLY A 16 -36.51 65.40 6.65
C GLY A 16 -37.35 64.22 7.13
N LYS A 17 -37.25 63.04 6.48
CA LYS A 17 -37.94 61.83 6.95
C LYS A 17 -37.32 61.33 8.24
N ARG A 18 -38.15 60.79 9.13
CA ARG A 18 -37.78 60.27 10.44
C ARG A 18 -38.54 58.97 10.73
N PHE A 19 -37.95 58.15 11.57
CA PHE A 19 -38.60 56.97 12.13
C PHE A 19 -39.50 57.34 13.30
N ARG A 20 -40.29 56.36 13.78
CA ARG A 20 -41.19 56.51 14.93
C ARG A 20 -40.42 56.98 16.17
N THR A 21 -40.99 57.96 16.87
CA THR A 21 -40.44 58.50 18.13
C THR A 21 -40.45 57.46 19.25
N LEU A 22 -39.51 57.58 20.19
CA LEU A 22 -39.35 56.69 21.34
C LEU A 22 -40.50 56.89 22.35
N THR A 23 -41.34 55.86 22.52
CA THR A 23 -42.55 55.97 23.35
C THR A 23 -42.29 55.81 24.85
N ALA A 24 -43.28 56.18 25.68
CA ALA A 24 -43.21 55.99 27.13
C ALA A 24 -43.07 54.50 27.52
N SER A 25 -43.72 53.59 26.78
CA SER A 25 -43.62 52.14 27.01
C SER A 25 -42.22 51.62 26.67
N GLU A 26 -41.62 52.04 25.55
CA GLU A 26 -40.23 51.72 25.20
C GLU A 26 -39.27 52.25 26.28
N ARG A 27 -39.44 53.50 26.70
CA ARG A 27 -38.64 54.13 27.77
C ARG A 27 -38.73 53.38 29.10
N ALA A 28 -39.92 52.89 29.47
CA ALA A 28 -40.15 52.12 30.69
C ALA A 28 -39.42 50.76 30.66
N VAL A 29 -39.47 50.04 29.53
CA VAL A 29 -38.72 48.78 29.36
C VAL A 29 -37.22 49.04 29.42
N LEU A 30 -36.73 50.06 28.71
CA LEU A 30 -35.32 50.43 28.70
C LEU A 30 -34.81 50.79 30.12
N ASN A 31 -35.55 51.64 30.84
CA ASN A 31 -35.17 52.06 32.19
C ASN A 31 -35.20 50.90 33.20
N THR A 32 -36.13 49.96 33.04
CA THR A 32 -36.20 48.78 33.92
C THR A 32 -35.08 47.79 33.64
N ALA A 33 -34.75 47.56 32.36
CA ALA A 33 -33.80 46.53 31.95
C ALA A 33 -32.33 47.00 31.96
N PHE A 34 -32.09 48.30 31.81
CA PHE A 34 -30.76 48.85 31.48
C PHE A 34 -30.37 50.12 32.25
N ARG A 35 -31.01 50.47 33.37
CA ARG A 35 -30.52 51.63 34.15
C ARG A 35 -29.15 51.30 34.79
N PRO A 36 -28.09 52.08 34.52
CA PRO A 36 -26.77 51.78 35.05
C PRO A 36 -26.69 52.14 36.54
N ALA A 37 -25.96 51.32 37.32
CA ALA A 37 -25.74 51.55 38.75
C ALA A 37 -24.58 52.53 39.05
N GLY A 38 -23.82 52.91 38.02
CA GLY A 38 -22.65 53.79 38.08
C GLY A 38 -22.24 54.22 36.66
N PRO A 39 -21.04 54.79 36.46
CA PRO A 39 -20.58 55.19 35.12
C PRO A 39 -20.58 54.00 34.15
N ALA A 40 -21.28 54.14 33.03
CA ALA A 40 -21.44 53.09 32.04
C ALA A 40 -21.37 53.67 30.62
N VAL A 41 -20.98 52.83 29.65
CA VAL A 41 -20.82 53.22 28.25
C VAL A 41 -21.79 52.43 27.38
N ALA A 42 -22.48 53.11 26.47
CA ALA A 42 -23.38 52.48 25.49
C ALA A 42 -22.94 52.75 24.04
N LEU A 43 -23.18 51.76 23.17
CA LEU A 43 -23.07 51.90 21.71
C LEU A 43 -24.48 51.87 21.11
N ASP A 44 -24.92 52.95 20.47
CA ASP A 44 -26.20 52.99 19.75
C ASP A 44 -25.98 52.84 18.25
N VAL A 45 -26.35 51.69 17.69
CA VAL A 45 -26.07 51.29 16.31
C VAL A 45 -27.25 51.61 15.39
N GLY A 46 -26.98 52.43 14.38
CA GLY A 46 -28.02 53.01 13.52
C GLY A 46 -28.81 54.07 14.29
N CYS A 47 -28.09 55.00 14.93
CA CYS A 47 -28.67 55.97 15.86
C CYS A 47 -29.64 56.96 15.19
N GLY A 48 -29.64 57.05 13.85
CA GLY A 48 -30.46 57.98 13.10
C GLY A 48 -30.21 59.42 13.54
N VAL A 49 -31.26 60.12 13.98
CA VAL A 49 -31.14 61.50 14.48
C VAL A 49 -30.86 61.58 15.99
N GLY A 50 -30.45 60.48 16.63
CA GLY A 50 -29.90 60.47 17.98
C GLY A 50 -30.91 60.40 19.13
N GLU A 51 -32.20 60.17 18.87
CA GLU A 51 -33.23 60.18 19.92
C GLU A 51 -32.98 59.12 21.03
N LEU A 52 -32.59 57.90 20.65
CA LEU A 52 -32.27 56.86 21.63
C LEU A 52 -30.96 57.15 22.35
N ALA A 53 -29.92 57.55 21.61
CA ALA A 53 -28.64 57.94 22.18
C ALA A 53 -28.77 59.04 23.26
N LEU A 54 -29.57 60.07 23.00
CA LEU A 54 -29.85 61.13 23.99
C LEU A 54 -30.61 60.60 25.21
N TYR A 55 -31.56 59.68 25.03
CA TYR A 55 -32.24 59.06 26.16
C TYR A 55 -31.32 58.15 26.98
N LEU A 56 -30.41 57.42 26.34
CA LEU A 56 -29.39 56.63 27.06
C LEU A 56 -28.46 57.55 27.86
N HIS A 57 -28.12 58.73 27.32
CA HIS A 57 -27.38 59.74 28.08
C HIS A 57 -28.17 60.24 29.30
N GLU A 58 -29.47 60.55 29.17
CA GLU A 58 -30.34 60.90 30.30
C GLU A 58 -30.41 59.80 31.37
N MET A 59 -30.27 58.53 30.97
CA MET A 59 -30.21 57.38 31.87
C MET A 59 -28.86 57.25 32.60
N GLY A 60 -27.83 57.98 32.19
CA GLY A 60 -26.50 58.01 32.82
C GLY A 60 -25.39 57.32 32.02
N TYR A 61 -25.59 57.04 30.73
CA TYR A 61 -24.55 56.49 29.86
C TYR A 61 -23.70 57.59 29.19
N SER A 62 -22.41 57.29 29.01
CA SER A 62 -21.61 57.91 27.93
C SER A 62 -21.89 57.14 26.65
N VAL A 63 -22.32 57.81 25.57
CA VAL A 63 -22.87 57.12 24.40
C VAL A 63 -22.03 57.36 23.16
N ASP A 64 -21.57 56.27 22.52
CA ASP A 64 -21.09 56.31 21.14
C ASP A 64 -22.27 55.98 20.23
N ALA A 65 -22.74 56.95 19.47
CA ALA A 65 -23.92 56.84 18.61
C ALA A 65 -23.46 56.80 17.14
N VAL A 66 -23.59 55.64 16.51
CA VAL A 66 -23.05 55.39 15.16
C VAL A 66 -24.15 55.27 14.12
N ASP A 67 -23.94 55.89 12.96
CA ASP A 67 -24.79 55.69 11.79
C ASP A 67 -23.95 55.70 10.51
N TYR A 68 -24.39 54.93 9.51
CA TYR A 68 -23.73 54.87 8.21
C TYR A 68 -24.07 56.11 7.34
N ALA A 69 -25.18 56.79 7.62
CA ALA A 69 -25.63 57.98 6.90
C ALA A 69 -25.12 59.27 7.54
N GLU A 70 -24.29 60.01 6.78
CA GLU A 70 -23.68 61.26 7.24
C GLU A 70 -24.71 62.32 7.66
N SER A 71 -25.81 62.47 6.91
CA SER A 71 -26.87 63.41 7.23
C SER A 71 -27.57 63.08 8.56
N ALA A 72 -27.64 61.80 8.94
CA ALA A 72 -28.26 61.39 10.19
C ALA A 72 -27.40 61.87 11.38
N VAL A 73 -26.10 61.60 11.32
CA VAL A 73 -25.08 62.00 12.29
C VAL A 73 -25.03 63.53 12.44
N GLU A 74 -25.01 64.29 11.33
CA GLU A 74 -24.99 65.76 11.34
C GLU A 74 -26.26 66.35 11.99
N LEU A 75 -27.43 65.80 11.66
CA LEU A 75 -28.70 66.21 12.25
C LEU A 75 -28.76 65.89 13.73
N ALA A 76 -28.28 64.71 14.14
CA ALA A 76 -28.23 64.31 15.54
C ALA A 76 -27.32 65.24 16.35
N ALA A 77 -26.12 65.53 15.84
CA ALA A 77 -25.15 66.43 16.49
C ALA A 77 -25.69 67.87 16.62
N THR A 78 -26.44 68.36 15.63
CA THR A 78 -27.06 69.70 15.68
C THR A 78 -28.19 69.79 16.70
N GLN A 79 -28.87 68.67 16.99
CA GLN A 79 -30.02 68.61 17.90
C GLN A 79 -29.64 68.27 19.34
N ALA A 80 -28.42 67.81 19.57
CA ALA A 80 -27.94 67.44 20.89
C ALA A 80 -27.65 68.68 21.76
N PRO A 81 -28.03 68.66 23.05
CA PRO A 81 -27.61 69.68 24.01
C PRO A 81 -26.07 69.76 24.13
N ASP A 82 -25.53 70.95 24.36
CA ASP A 82 -24.08 71.18 24.49
C ASP A 82 -23.44 70.39 25.66
N ASP A 83 -24.23 69.98 26.65
CA ASP A 83 -23.80 69.21 27.83
C ASP A 83 -24.02 67.69 27.70
N ALA A 84 -24.54 67.22 26.56
CA ALA A 84 -24.77 65.80 26.33
C ALA A 84 -23.44 65.04 26.11
N ASP A 85 -23.21 63.98 26.88
CA ASP A 85 -22.06 63.07 26.70
C ASP A 85 -22.39 62.00 25.64
N VAL A 86 -22.62 62.46 24.40
CA VAL A 86 -22.94 61.63 23.24
C VAL A 86 -22.02 61.97 22.08
N ARG A 87 -21.35 60.96 21.53
CA ARG A 87 -20.47 61.07 20.37
C ARG A 87 -21.17 60.54 19.13
N PHE A 88 -21.58 61.44 18.25
CA PHE A 88 -22.17 61.07 16.96
C PHE A 88 -21.07 60.79 15.94
N LEU A 89 -21.03 59.56 15.43
CA LEU A 89 -19.96 59.09 14.55
C LEU A 89 -20.53 58.50 13.27
N ARG A 90 -19.96 58.91 12.15
CA ARG A 90 -20.17 58.21 10.88
C ARG A 90 -19.37 56.91 10.89
N HIS A 91 -20.05 55.77 10.92
CA HIS A 91 -19.42 54.45 10.95
C HIS A 91 -20.34 53.40 10.32
N ASP A 92 -19.83 52.65 9.34
CA ASP A 92 -20.49 51.47 8.78
C ASP A 92 -20.21 50.27 9.69
N ILE A 93 -21.14 49.93 10.57
CA ILE A 93 -20.95 48.86 11.56
C ILE A 93 -20.68 47.48 10.92
N GLU A 94 -21.02 47.26 9.64
CA GLU A 94 -20.77 45.99 8.95
C GLU A 94 -19.40 45.93 8.25
N ARG A 95 -18.80 47.08 7.93
CA ARG A 95 -17.61 47.15 7.06
C ARG A 95 -16.41 47.83 7.71
N ASP A 96 -16.64 48.81 8.56
CA ASP A 96 -15.58 49.56 9.22
C ASP A 96 -15.01 48.74 10.38
N ASN A 97 -13.76 49.05 10.74
CA ASN A 97 -13.09 48.36 11.83
C ASN A 97 -13.68 48.80 13.18
N LEU A 98 -14.28 47.88 13.94
CA LEU A 98 -14.83 48.16 15.27
C LEU A 98 -13.79 48.69 16.28
N ALA A 99 -12.50 48.42 16.08
CA ALA A 99 -11.43 49.01 16.89
C ALA A 99 -11.25 50.52 16.65
N ALA A 100 -11.90 51.10 15.65
CA ALA A 100 -11.95 52.56 15.43
C ALA A 100 -13.03 53.25 16.27
N LEU A 101 -13.88 52.49 16.97
CA LEU A 101 -14.85 53.07 17.89
C LEU A 101 -14.14 53.66 19.12
N PRO A 102 -14.65 54.74 19.73
CA PRO A 102 -13.96 55.42 20.83
C PRO A 102 -13.78 54.58 22.09
N HIS A 103 -14.67 53.62 22.34
CA HIS A 103 -14.54 52.67 23.44
C HIS A 103 -14.32 51.25 22.93
N ASP A 104 -13.37 50.54 23.53
CA ASP A 104 -13.05 49.14 23.19
C ASP A 104 -14.16 48.17 23.61
N THR A 105 -14.88 48.49 24.69
CA THR A 105 -15.96 47.66 25.25
C THR A 105 -17.11 48.48 25.82
N TYR A 106 -18.32 47.91 25.75
CA TYR A 106 -19.59 48.57 26.10
C TYR A 106 -20.35 47.77 27.16
N ASP A 107 -21.10 48.49 28.01
CA ASP A 107 -22.04 47.92 28.97
C ASP A 107 -23.39 47.60 28.30
N LEU A 108 -23.76 48.39 27.27
CA LEU A 108 -24.98 48.23 26.50
C LEU A 108 -24.70 48.49 25.01
N ILE A 109 -25.18 47.62 24.13
CA ILE A 109 -25.21 47.86 22.69
C ILE A 109 -26.67 47.84 22.24
N THR A 110 -27.15 48.90 21.59
CA THR A 110 -28.54 49.01 21.15
C THR A 110 -28.66 49.00 19.64
N PHE A 111 -29.70 48.33 19.15
CA PHE A 111 -30.21 48.46 17.80
C PHE A 111 -31.69 48.82 17.89
N ARG A 112 -32.06 50.05 17.55
CA ARG A 112 -33.47 50.44 17.48
C ARG A 112 -33.85 50.71 16.05
N LEU A 113 -34.79 49.90 15.53
CA LEU A 113 -35.27 49.97 14.15
C LEU A 113 -34.18 49.81 13.08
N SER A 114 -32.96 49.44 13.46
CA SER A 114 -31.80 49.35 12.57
C SER A 114 -31.42 47.89 12.25
N TYR A 115 -31.64 46.96 13.18
CA TYR A 115 -31.16 45.57 13.05
C TYR A 115 -31.70 44.83 11.81
N ALA A 116 -32.97 45.05 11.46
CA ALA A 116 -33.59 44.45 10.28
C ALA A 116 -32.95 44.91 8.96
N PHE A 117 -32.22 46.03 8.95
CA PHE A 117 -31.56 46.57 7.75
C PHE A 117 -30.13 46.06 7.54
N LEU A 118 -29.57 45.29 8.48
CA LEU A 118 -28.22 44.74 8.37
C LEU A 118 -28.16 43.56 7.39
N HIS A 119 -27.07 43.45 6.63
CA HIS A 119 -26.85 42.36 5.67
C HIS A 119 -26.36 41.07 6.35
N ASN A 120 -25.45 41.20 7.31
CA ASN A 120 -24.74 40.11 7.98
C ASN A 120 -25.10 40.04 9.47
N ARG A 121 -26.40 40.04 9.80
CA ARG A 121 -26.96 40.08 11.16
C ARG A 121 -26.28 39.12 12.14
N THR A 122 -26.22 37.82 11.80
CA THR A 122 -25.63 36.78 12.65
C THR A 122 -24.14 36.99 12.86
N TRP A 123 -23.40 37.35 11.82
CA TRP A 123 -21.96 37.62 11.93
C TRP A 123 -21.71 38.85 12.81
N LEU A 124 -22.45 39.94 12.57
CA LEU A 124 -22.26 41.19 13.29
C LEU A 124 -22.61 41.04 14.77
N LEU A 125 -23.74 40.40 15.08
CA LEU A 125 -24.14 40.13 16.46
C LEU A 125 -23.06 39.31 17.20
N ASN A 126 -22.43 38.35 16.51
CA ASN A 126 -21.31 37.56 17.03
C ASN A 126 -19.99 38.33 17.18
N ARG A 127 -19.80 39.44 16.46
CA ARG A 127 -18.65 40.34 16.64
C ARG A 127 -18.88 41.32 17.76
N LEU A 128 -20.05 41.96 17.80
CA LEU A 128 -20.36 42.95 18.83
C LEU A 128 -20.42 42.36 20.23
N ARG A 129 -20.75 41.07 20.38
CA ARG A 129 -20.64 40.39 21.69
C ARG A 129 -19.20 40.35 22.22
N GLU A 130 -18.19 40.36 21.35
CA GLU A 130 -16.76 40.42 21.76
C GLU A 130 -16.39 41.80 22.32
N HIS A 131 -17.19 42.82 22.01
CA HIS A 131 -17.08 44.18 22.52
C HIS A 131 -17.98 44.46 23.73
N LEU A 132 -18.62 43.45 24.31
CA LEU A 132 -19.33 43.60 25.59
C LEU A 132 -18.37 43.46 26.77
N ARG A 133 -18.51 44.33 27.76
CA ARG A 133 -17.91 44.10 29.08
C ARG A 133 -18.51 42.85 29.73
N PRO A 134 -17.84 42.20 30.70
CA PRO A 134 -18.46 41.15 31.49
C PRO A 134 -19.78 41.64 32.12
N GLY A 135 -20.89 40.95 31.82
CA GLY A 135 -22.24 41.36 32.23
C GLY A 135 -22.93 42.38 31.31
N GLY A 136 -22.26 42.82 30.24
CA GLY A 136 -22.79 43.69 29.20
C GLY A 136 -23.92 43.03 28.41
N THR A 137 -24.73 43.85 27.74
CA THR A 137 -25.99 43.40 27.13
C THR A 137 -26.18 43.98 25.72
N ILE A 138 -26.79 43.19 24.82
CA ILE A 138 -27.32 43.72 23.55
C ILE A 138 -28.83 43.85 23.65
N CYS A 139 -29.36 44.99 23.19
CA CYS A 139 -30.78 45.27 23.09
C CYS A 139 -31.16 45.47 21.62
N ILE A 140 -32.12 44.69 21.12
CA ILE A 140 -32.66 44.86 19.77
C ILE A 140 -34.13 45.24 19.91
N ILE A 141 -34.50 46.40 19.35
CA ILE A 141 -35.86 46.93 19.35
C ILE A 141 -36.34 46.97 17.91
N THR A 142 -37.28 46.09 17.55
CA THR A 142 -37.74 45.90 16.16
C THR A 142 -39.22 45.54 16.11
N PRO A 143 -39.97 45.94 15.06
CA PRO A 143 -41.30 45.37 14.80
C PRO A 143 -41.20 43.90 14.37
N LEU A 144 -42.30 43.16 14.55
CA LEU A 144 -42.46 41.78 14.06
C LEU A 144 -43.11 41.76 12.69
N ALA A 145 -42.74 40.80 11.85
CA ALA A 145 -43.32 40.61 10.53
C ALA A 145 -44.85 40.41 10.55
N ASP A 146 -45.38 39.87 11.64
CA ASP A 146 -46.82 39.61 11.84
C ASP A 146 -47.59 40.81 12.40
N THR A 147 -46.90 41.86 12.87
CA THR A 147 -47.54 43.07 13.41
C THR A 147 -47.56 44.23 12.41
N VAL A 148 -47.03 44.03 11.20
CA VAL A 148 -47.01 45.01 10.11
C VAL A 148 -47.65 44.45 8.84
N SER A 149 -48.00 45.34 7.91
CA SER A 149 -48.52 44.95 6.59
C SER A 149 -47.44 44.25 5.76
N THR A 150 -47.87 43.40 4.81
CA THR A 150 -46.98 42.55 4.00
C THR A 150 -45.94 43.33 3.19
N ASP A 151 -46.25 44.56 2.79
CA ASP A 151 -45.35 45.51 2.09
C ASP A 151 -44.24 46.07 2.98
N ARG A 152 -44.29 45.83 4.29
CA ARG A 152 -43.30 46.31 5.27
C ARG A 152 -42.53 45.17 5.96
N ARG A 153 -42.67 43.92 5.51
CA ARG A 153 -41.98 42.78 6.13
C ARG A 153 -40.46 42.86 6.02
N ASP A 154 -39.95 43.45 4.96
CA ASP A 154 -38.50 43.61 4.71
C ASP A 154 -37.81 44.51 5.76
N ILE A 155 -38.57 45.22 6.60
CA ILE A 155 -38.07 46.10 7.66
C ILE A 155 -38.38 45.58 9.07
N THR A 156 -38.65 44.28 9.20
CA THR A 156 -39.03 43.59 10.45
C THR A 156 -38.26 42.29 10.63
N LEU A 157 -38.38 41.67 11.81
CA LEU A 157 -37.93 40.29 12.03
C LEU A 157 -39.15 39.36 12.15
N ASP A 158 -39.01 38.14 11.63
CA ASP A 158 -39.94 37.05 11.90
C ASP A 158 -39.44 36.19 13.09
N GLU A 159 -40.21 35.17 13.47
CA GLU A 159 -39.87 34.31 14.60
C GLU A 159 -38.61 33.46 14.35
N ASP A 160 -38.30 33.11 13.09
CA ASP A 160 -37.09 32.37 12.75
C ASP A 160 -35.84 33.25 12.93
N GLU A 161 -35.90 34.51 12.48
CA GLU A 161 -34.83 35.50 12.68
C GLU A 161 -34.63 35.84 14.17
N ILE A 162 -35.71 35.90 14.95
CA ILE A 162 -35.62 36.07 16.42
C ILE A 162 -34.95 34.85 17.05
N ALA A 163 -35.36 33.64 16.67
CA ALA A 163 -34.73 32.42 17.16
C ALA A 163 -33.22 32.42 16.86
N LEU A 164 -32.82 32.76 15.63
CA LEU A 164 -31.41 32.89 15.25
C LEU A 164 -30.66 33.95 16.07
N ALA A 165 -31.24 35.13 16.29
CA ALA A 165 -30.62 36.20 17.07
C ALA A 165 -30.42 35.81 18.56
N THR A 166 -31.32 35.00 19.11
CA THR A 166 -31.29 34.57 20.52
C THR A 166 -30.51 33.29 20.79
N ALA A 167 -30.31 32.42 19.79
CA ALA A 167 -29.79 31.06 19.98
C ALA A 167 -28.39 30.99 20.61
N ALA A 168 -27.56 32.02 20.39
CA ALA A 168 -26.18 32.06 20.88
C ALA A 168 -26.01 32.74 22.27
N TRP A 169 -27.11 32.94 23.01
CA TRP A 169 -27.12 33.63 24.29
C TRP A 169 -27.66 32.73 25.40
N THR A 170 -27.03 32.81 26.57
CA THR A 170 -27.42 32.05 27.77
C THR A 170 -28.74 32.57 28.31
N THR A 171 -28.95 33.89 28.23
CA THR A 171 -30.20 34.54 28.61
C THR A 171 -30.68 35.43 27.48
N ALA A 172 -31.87 35.13 26.96
CA ALA A 172 -32.60 35.98 26.03
C ALA A 172 -33.99 36.28 26.61
N ALA A 173 -34.27 37.55 26.91
CA ALA A 173 -35.60 37.98 27.35
C ALA A 173 -36.28 38.77 26.23
N ARG A 174 -37.59 38.59 26.08
CA ARG A 174 -38.43 39.27 25.10
C ARG A 174 -39.50 40.08 25.81
N PHE A 175 -39.59 41.36 25.49
CA PHE A 175 -40.64 42.27 25.98
C PHE A 175 -41.38 42.87 24.79
N GLU A 176 -42.62 43.30 25.04
CA GLU A 176 -43.45 44.02 24.06
C GLU A 176 -43.66 45.46 24.53
N ALA A 177 -43.46 46.42 23.62
CA ALA A 177 -43.66 47.84 23.88
C ALA A 177 -44.33 48.51 22.67
N ASP A 178 -45.63 48.82 22.79
CA ASP A 178 -46.43 49.52 21.77
C ASP A 178 -46.25 48.99 20.33
N GLY A 179 -46.28 47.67 20.15
CA GLY A 179 -46.13 46.98 18.86
C GLY A 179 -44.68 46.75 18.41
N MET A 180 -43.71 47.01 19.28
CA MET A 180 -42.30 46.69 19.11
C MET A 180 -41.91 45.53 20.02
N THR A 181 -41.12 44.61 19.49
CA THR A 181 -40.44 43.59 20.28
C THR A 181 -39.08 44.13 20.73
N VAL A 182 -38.82 44.03 22.03
CA VAL A 182 -37.53 44.34 22.67
C VAL A 182 -36.87 43.02 23.07
N LEU A 183 -35.79 42.66 22.40
CA LEU A 183 -34.95 41.52 22.72
C LEU A 183 -33.79 41.97 23.59
N VAL A 184 -33.57 41.27 24.69
CA VAL A 184 -32.50 41.55 25.66
C VAL A 184 -31.61 40.32 25.75
N LEU A 185 -30.38 40.45 25.26
CA LEU A 185 -29.44 39.35 25.04
C LEU A 185 -28.25 39.48 25.97
N ARG A 186 -28.09 38.54 26.91
CA ARG A 186 -27.04 38.53 27.93
C ARG A 186 -26.26 37.23 27.91
N GLU A 187 -24.97 37.35 28.25
CA GLU A 187 -24.04 36.23 28.42
C GLU A 187 -23.97 35.30 27.19
N PRO A 188 -23.02 35.49 26.27
CA PRO A 188 -22.83 34.58 25.15
C PRO A 188 -22.71 33.12 25.61
N ALA A 189 -23.48 32.22 24.98
CA ALA A 189 -23.49 30.81 25.36
C ALA A 189 -22.13 30.16 25.07
N ALA A 190 -21.52 29.55 26.09
CA ALA A 190 -20.29 28.75 25.98
C ALA A 190 -20.64 27.26 26.13
N GLY A 191 -21.20 26.66 25.07
CA GLY A 191 -21.63 25.26 25.05
C GLY A 191 -21.00 24.44 23.91
N PRO A 192 -21.10 23.11 23.94
CA PRO A 192 -20.66 22.24 22.85
C PRO A 192 -21.42 22.55 21.55
N VAL A 193 -20.73 22.45 20.42
CA VAL A 193 -21.30 22.69 19.09
C VAL A 193 -22.29 21.58 18.76
N SER A 194 -23.56 21.94 18.50
CA SER A 194 -24.54 21.07 17.85
C SER A 194 -24.70 21.46 16.38
N VAL A 195 -24.86 20.48 15.50
CA VAL A 195 -25.05 20.67 14.06
C VAL A 195 -26.46 20.18 13.69
N ALA A 196 -27.18 20.97 12.90
CA ALA A 196 -28.50 20.58 12.39
C ALA A 196 -28.36 19.79 11.08
N ASP A 197 -29.04 18.65 10.98
CA ASP A 197 -29.11 17.86 9.75
C ASP A 197 -30.24 18.32 8.84
N LYS A 198 -30.05 18.14 7.52
CA LYS A 198 -31.13 18.26 6.53
C LYS A 198 -32.03 17.02 6.58
N PRO A 199 -33.30 17.12 6.14
CA PRO A 199 -34.15 15.94 5.95
C PRO A 199 -33.49 14.91 5.03
N SER A 200 -33.76 13.62 5.27
CA SER A 200 -33.22 12.53 4.46
C SER A 200 -33.49 12.74 2.97
N PRO A 201 -32.47 12.58 2.10
CA PRO A 201 -32.66 12.71 0.66
C PRO A 201 -33.55 11.60 0.10
N ALA A 202 -34.17 11.84 -1.05
CA ALA A 202 -34.88 10.79 -1.79
C ALA A 202 -33.89 9.73 -2.33
N PRO A 203 -34.24 8.43 -2.35
CA PRO A 203 -33.37 7.38 -2.90
C PRO A 203 -33.19 7.56 -4.41
N GLN A 204 -31.94 7.63 -4.90
CA GLN A 204 -31.60 7.91 -6.32
C GLN A 204 -30.64 6.88 -6.95
N GLY A 205 -30.29 5.79 -6.27
CA GLY A 205 -29.35 4.80 -6.79
C GLY A 205 -29.53 3.40 -6.20
N LEU A 206 -28.96 2.40 -6.87
CA LEU A 206 -28.89 1.03 -6.37
C LEU A 206 -27.59 0.85 -5.59
N ILE A 207 -27.69 0.49 -4.30
CA ILE A 207 -26.54 0.14 -3.47
C ILE A 207 -26.62 -1.36 -3.17
N GLY A 208 -25.54 -2.08 -3.43
CA GLY A 208 -25.41 -3.48 -3.03
C GLY A 208 -23.99 -3.81 -2.60
N ALA A 209 -23.82 -4.88 -1.83
CA ALA A 209 -22.53 -5.45 -1.47
C ALA A 209 -22.38 -6.82 -2.12
N GLY A 210 -21.31 -7.04 -2.89
CA GLY A 210 -20.95 -8.36 -3.40
C GLY A 210 -19.86 -8.96 -2.53
N VAL A 211 -20.06 -10.21 -2.10
CA VAL A 211 -19.25 -10.84 -1.05
C VAL A 211 -18.34 -11.92 -1.64
N VAL A 212 -17.03 -11.72 -1.54
CA VAL A 212 -16.04 -12.74 -1.90
C VAL A 212 -15.57 -13.46 -0.65
N ILE A 213 -15.89 -14.75 -0.57
CA ILE A 213 -15.35 -15.68 0.43
C ILE A 213 -14.51 -16.74 -0.26
N THR A 214 -13.51 -17.26 0.44
CA THR A 214 -12.74 -18.41 -0.02
C THR A 214 -12.76 -19.54 1.00
N ASP A 215 -12.70 -20.79 0.53
CA ASP A 215 -12.46 -21.93 1.41
C ASP A 215 -10.98 -22.00 1.83
N GLU A 216 -10.63 -23.01 2.64
CA GLU A 216 -9.26 -23.24 3.12
C GLU A 216 -8.25 -23.47 1.99
N HIS A 217 -8.71 -23.87 0.80
CA HIS A 217 -7.89 -24.10 -0.39
C HIS A 217 -7.79 -22.88 -1.31
N GLY A 218 -8.47 -21.77 -0.98
CA GLY A 218 -8.49 -20.55 -1.79
C GLY A 218 -9.50 -20.55 -2.96
N ARG A 219 -10.43 -21.50 -3.00
CA ARG A 219 -11.54 -21.52 -3.98
C ARG A 219 -12.60 -20.51 -3.59
N VAL A 220 -13.18 -19.81 -4.55
CA VAL A 220 -14.26 -18.82 -4.34
C VAL A 220 -15.64 -19.46 -4.39
N LEU A 221 -16.55 -19.03 -3.53
CA LEU A 221 -17.95 -19.48 -3.55
C LEU A 221 -18.74 -18.71 -4.61
N LEU A 222 -19.45 -19.42 -5.49
CA LEU A 222 -20.43 -18.85 -6.41
C LEU A 222 -21.76 -19.60 -6.34
N GLY A 223 -22.85 -18.84 -6.40
CA GLY A 223 -24.22 -19.33 -6.39
C GLY A 223 -24.76 -19.38 -7.81
N ARG A 224 -25.41 -20.49 -8.16
CA ARG A 224 -26.14 -20.59 -9.42
C ARG A 224 -27.56 -20.05 -9.22
N SER A 225 -27.82 -18.84 -9.69
CA SER A 225 -29.12 -18.18 -9.47
C SER A 225 -30.24 -18.79 -10.30
N VAL A 226 -31.49 -18.59 -9.87
CA VAL A 226 -32.70 -19.02 -10.61
C VAL A 226 -32.80 -18.38 -12.00
N HIS A 227 -32.07 -17.29 -12.25
CA HIS A 227 -32.09 -16.54 -13.50
C HIS A 227 -31.10 -17.01 -14.56
N GLY A 228 -30.29 -18.03 -14.28
CA GLY A 228 -29.41 -18.57 -15.32
C GLY A 228 -27.93 -18.21 -15.17
N VAL A 229 -27.55 -17.41 -14.17
CA VAL A 229 -26.20 -16.86 -14.04
C VAL A 229 -25.52 -17.28 -12.73
N TRP A 230 -24.20 -17.09 -12.68
CA TRP A 230 -23.36 -17.27 -11.51
C TRP A 230 -23.16 -15.95 -10.78
N GLU A 231 -23.42 -15.93 -9.48
CA GLU A 231 -23.41 -14.72 -8.66
C GLU A 231 -22.65 -14.95 -7.36
N LEU A 232 -22.01 -13.90 -6.84
CA LEU A 232 -21.50 -13.90 -5.47
C LEU A 232 -22.69 -13.78 -4.51
N PRO A 233 -22.56 -14.30 -3.27
CA PRO A 233 -23.50 -13.92 -2.23
C PRO A 233 -23.49 -12.41 -2.01
N GLY A 234 -24.61 -11.86 -1.57
CA GLY A 234 -24.72 -10.47 -1.16
C GLY A 234 -25.98 -9.76 -1.62
N GLY A 235 -26.28 -8.64 -0.98
CA GLY A 235 -27.53 -7.92 -1.18
C GLY A 235 -27.42 -6.45 -0.82
N LYS A 236 -28.56 -5.85 -0.48
CA LYS A 236 -28.66 -4.41 -0.23
C LYS A 236 -28.48 -4.14 1.27
N PRO A 237 -27.72 -3.10 1.66
CA PRO A 237 -27.68 -2.69 3.05
C PRO A 237 -29.03 -2.13 3.49
N ASP A 238 -29.44 -2.50 4.70
CA ASP A 238 -30.64 -1.94 5.34
C ASP A 238 -30.37 -0.53 5.89
N PRO A 239 -31.42 0.29 6.11
CA PRO A 239 -31.25 1.62 6.68
C PRO A 239 -30.51 1.59 8.03
N GLY A 240 -29.36 2.28 8.10
CA GLY A 240 -28.53 2.37 9.31
C GLY A 240 -27.50 1.24 9.47
N GLU A 241 -27.47 0.29 8.53
CA GLU A 241 -26.52 -0.83 8.51
C GLU A 241 -25.19 -0.43 7.82
N SER A 242 -24.05 -0.90 8.35
CA SER A 242 -22.76 -0.78 7.66
C SER A 242 -22.66 -1.80 6.50
N LEU A 243 -21.76 -1.58 5.55
CA LEU A 243 -21.59 -2.51 4.42
C LEU A 243 -21.04 -3.87 4.87
N GLU A 244 -20.21 -3.87 5.91
CA GLU A 244 -19.68 -5.05 6.57
C GLU A 244 -20.79 -5.84 7.27
N GLN A 245 -21.70 -5.14 7.97
CA GLN A 245 -22.86 -5.75 8.61
C GLN A 245 -23.81 -6.36 7.58
N ALA A 246 -24.13 -5.62 6.52
CA ALA A 246 -24.96 -6.10 5.41
C ALA A 246 -24.35 -7.34 4.76
N THR A 247 -23.03 -7.31 4.50
CA THR A 247 -22.30 -8.45 3.94
C THR A 247 -22.45 -9.71 4.79
N VAL A 248 -22.25 -9.58 6.11
CA VAL A 248 -22.34 -10.72 7.03
C VAL A 248 -23.76 -11.25 7.14
N ARG A 249 -24.76 -10.36 7.19
CA ARG A 249 -26.18 -10.74 7.22
C ARG A 249 -26.57 -11.49 5.95
N GLU A 250 -26.34 -10.89 4.78
CA GLU A 250 -26.68 -11.48 3.48
C GLU A 250 -25.96 -12.81 3.26
N LEU A 251 -24.68 -12.90 3.63
CA LEU A 251 -23.93 -14.17 3.57
C LEU A 251 -24.62 -15.26 4.41
N ALA A 252 -25.08 -14.93 5.61
CA ALA A 252 -25.79 -15.88 6.47
C ALA A 252 -27.18 -16.23 5.94
N GLU A 253 -27.92 -15.25 5.43
CA GLU A 253 -29.27 -15.41 4.89
C GLU A 253 -29.28 -16.27 3.63
N GLU A 254 -28.31 -16.13 2.72
CA GLU A 254 -28.28 -16.83 1.43
C GLU A 254 -27.53 -18.17 1.43
N THR A 255 -26.52 -18.33 2.30
CA THR A 255 -25.62 -19.50 2.31
C THR A 255 -25.66 -20.31 3.61
N GLY A 256 -26.18 -19.74 4.71
CA GLY A 256 -26.06 -20.32 6.05
C GLY A 256 -24.64 -20.23 6.66
N LEU A 257 -23.69 -19.57 6.00
CA LEU A 257 -22.35 -19.31 6.54
C LEU A 257 -22.37 -18.14 7.51
N SER A 258 -21.59 -18.25 8.58
CA SER A 258 -21.44 -17.18 9.58
C SER A 258 -20.05 -16.53 9.48
N ALA A 259 -19.98 -15.23 9.66
CA ALA A 259 -18.74 -14.45 9.68
C ALA A 259 -18.84 -13.30 10.69
N SER A 260 -17.70 -12.74 11.09
CA SER A 260 -17.67 -11.49 11.87
C SER A 260 -17.66 -10.28 10.93
N ALA A 261 -18.28 -9.17 11.35
CA ALA A 261 -18.14 -7.90 10.64
C ALA A 261 -16.67 -7.43 10.62
N ASP A 262 -15.88 -7.79 11.64
CA ASP A 262 -14.43 -7.53 11.69
C ASP A 262 -13.64 -8.32 10.63
N ASP A 263 -14.24 -9.37 10.07
CA ASP A 263 -13.66 -10.20 9.01
C ASP A 263 -14.17 -9.82 7.61
N ALA A 264 -15.14 -8.90 7.51
CA ALA A 264 -15.68 -8.39 6.25
C ALA A 264 -14.98 -7.07 5.86
N HIS A 265 -14.24 -7.08 4.75
CA HIS A 265 -13.40 -5.95 4.32
C HIS A 265 -13.89 -5.37 3.01
N VAL A 266 -14.34 -4.11 3.04
CA VAL A 266 -14.63 -3.37 1.81
C VAL A 266 -13.33 -3.06 1.09
N LEU A 267 -13.14 -3.62 -0.10
CA LEU A 267 -11.93 -3.45 -0.92
C LEU A 267 -12.05 -2.30 -1.92
N ALA A 268 -13.26 -2.08 -2.46
CA ALA A 268 -13.52 -1.00 -3.39
C ALA A 268 -15.00 -0.64 -3.44
N PHE A 269 -15.26 0.59 -3.88
CA PHE A 269 -16.54 1.02 -4.39
C PHE A 269 -16.52 1.02 -5.92
N LEU A 270 -17.41 0.23 -6.50
CA LEU A 270 -17.57 0.06 -7.92
C LEU A 270 -18.79 0.85 -8.38
N MET A 271 -18.60 1.78 -9.31
CA MET A 271 -19.68 2.63 -9.81
C MET A 271 -19.83 2.43 -11.31
N ASP A 272 -21.02 1.99 -11.71
CA ASP A 272 -21.45 1.85 -13.09
C ASP A 272 -22.89 2.38 -13.27
N THR A 273 -23.41 2.23 -14.48
CA THR A 273 -24.79 2.62 -14.83
C THR A 273 -25.50 1.44 -15.46
N THR A 274 -26.69 1.11 -14.97
CA THR A 274 -27.56 0.08 -15.54
C THR A 274 -28.93 0.69 -15.81
N SER A 275 -29.40 0.65 -17.06
CA SER A 275 -30.68 1.27 -17.48
C SER A 275 -30.82 2.73 -17.01
N ASP A 276 -29.76 3.53 -17.18
CA ASP A 276 -29.65 4.94 -16.74
C ASP A 276 -29.73 5.17 -15.22
N ILE A 277 -29.69 4.10 -14.41
CA ILE A 277 -29.65 4.17 -12.95
C ILE A 277 -28.18 4.02 -12.51
N PRO A 278 -27.63 5.00 -11.77
CA PRO A 278 -26.34 4.82 -11.10
C PRO A 278 -26.40 3.65 -10.12
N ARG A 279 -25.51 2.68 -10.30
CA ARG A 279 -25.36 1.54 -9.41
C ARG A 279 -24.00 1.61 -8.74
N LEU A 280 -24.03 1.48 -7.42
CA LEU A 280 -22.88 1.42 -6.54
C LEU A 280 -22.81 0.01 -5.95
N THR A 281 -21.72 -0.71 -6.22
CA THR A 281 -21.45 -2.02 -5.63
C THR A 281 -20.22 -1.92 -4.73
N ALA A 282 -20.40 -2.24 -3.44
CA ALA A 282 -19.27 -2.46 -2.55
C ALA A 282 -18.68 -3.85 -2.85
N ALA A 283 -17.41 -3.89 -3.23
CA ALA A 283 -16.65 -5.13 -3.33
C ALA A 283 -16.14 -5.50 -1.95
N VAL A 284 -16.72 -6.52 -1.32
CA VAL A 284 -16.39 -6.92 0.05
C VAL A 284 -15.72 -8.28 0.05
N ARG A 285 -14.61 -8.43 0.75
CA ARG A 285 -13.94 -9.71 0.97
C ARG A 285 -14.05 -10.13 2.42
N VAL A 286 -14.58 -11.33 2.66
CA VAL A 286 -14.66 -11.92 3.99
C VAL A 286 -13.48 -12.88 4.19
N THR A 287 -12.63 -12.57 5.17
CA THR A 287 -11.36 -13.30 5.40
C THR A 287 -11.51 -14.53 6.30
N ALA A 288 -12.57 -14.61 7.10
CA ALA A 288 -12.87 -15.77 7.93
C ALA A 288 -14.38 -16.01 8.00
N HIS A 289 -14.78 -17.27 7.88
CA HIS A 289 -16.16 -17.71 7.97
C HIS A 289 -16.22 -19.12 8.57
N HIS A 290 -17.42 -19.50 9.02
CA HIS A 290 -17.70 -20.81 9.62
C HIS A 290 -19.00 -21.40 9.07
N GLY A 291 -18.98 -22.71 8.83
CA GLY A 291 -20.12 -23.48 8.36
C GLY A 291 -19.84 -24.16 7.03
N THR A 292 -20.89 -24.77 6.47
CA THR A 292 -20.88 -25.35 5.12
C THR A 292 -21.97 -24.65 4.32
N PRO A 293 -21.70 -24.13 3.11
CA PRO A 293 -22.70 -23.41 2.33
C PRO A 293 -23.86 -24.34 1.96
N THR A 294 -25.07 -23.87 2.19
CA THR A 294 -26.33 -24.52 1.84
C THR A 294 -27.28 -23.50 1.23
N VAL A 295 -28.22 -23.95 0.40
CA VAL A 295 -29.26 -23.06 -0.14
C VAL A 295 -30.31 -22.84 0.93
N THR A 296 -30.29 -21.67 1.56
CA THR A 296 -31.29 -21.22 2.54
C THR A 296 -32.44 -20.45 1.86
N GLU A 297 -32.16 -19.82 0.72
CA GLU A 297 -33.13 -19.09 -0.10
C GLU A 297 -33.30 -19.74 -1.49
N PRO A 298 -34.13 -20.79 -1.61
CA PRO A 298 -34.30 -21.55 -2.84
C PRO A 298 -34.97 -20.76 -3.97
N ASP A 299 -35.60 -19.62 -3.64
CA ASP A 299 -36.21 -18.71 -4.61
C ASP A 299 -35.16 -17.84 -5.31
N LEU A 300 -33.94 -17.72 -4.77
CA LEU A 300 -32.84 -16.96 -5.37
C LEU A 300 -31.77 -17.87 -6.00
N PHE A 301 -31.43 -18.98 -5.34
CA PHE A 301 -30.34 -19.87 -5.76
C PHE A 301 -30.76 -21.34 -5.89
N HIS A 302 -30.24 -22.01 -6.91
CA HIS A 302 -30.40 -23.46 -7.08
C HIS A 302 -29.36 -24.27 -6.31
N ARG A 303 -28.12 -23.76 -6.21
CA ARG A 303 -27.00 -24.40 -5.52
C ARG A 303 -25.79 -23.45 -5.39
N TRP A 304 -24.88 -23.82 -4.49
CA TRP A 304 -23.59 -23.17 -4.27
C TRP A 304 -22.44 -24.09 -4.68
N GLU A 305 -21.42 -23.55 -5.34
CA GLU A 305 -20.23 -24.28 -5.79
C GLU A 305 -18.94 -23.52 -5.47
N TRP A 306 -17.87 -24.27 -5.16
CA TRP A 306 -16.53 -23.74 -4.94
C TRP A 306 -15.70 -23.81 -6.23
N HIS A 307 -15.25 -22.67 -6.73
CA HIS A 307 -14.50 -22.56 -7.98
C HIS A 307 -13.07 -22.10 -7.72
N TRP A 308 -12.09 -22.66 -8.44
CA TRP A 308 -10.76 -22.07 -8.45
C TRP A 308 -10.80 -20.72 -9.17
N PRO A 309 -10.15 -19.67 -8.64
CA PRO A 309 -10.07 -18.39 -9.34
C PRO A 309 -9.59 -18.54 -10.78
N ALA A 310 -8.61 -19.42 -11.03
CA ALA A 310 -8.08 -19.70 -12.37
C ALA A 310 -9.12 -20.24 -13.39
N ASP A 311 -10.22 -20.83 -12.93
CA ASP A 311 -11.27 -21.40 -13.79
C ASP A 311 -12.39 -20.39 -14.11
N LEU A 312 -12.46 -19.26 -13.39
CA LEU A 312 -13.49 -18.24 -13.56
C LEU A 312 -13.57 -17.64 -14.98
N PRO A 313 -12.47 -17.48 -15.75
CA PRO A 313 -12.56 -17.01 -17.14
C PRO A 313 -13.51 -17.85 -17.99
N ALA A 314 -13.62 -19.16 -17.72
CA ALA A 314 -14.54 -20.05 -18.43
C ALA A 314 -16.03 -19.75 -18.14
N LEU A 315 -16.33 -18.96 -17.12
CA LEU A 315 -17.69 -18.60 -16.69
C LEU A 315 -18.13 -17.20 -17.17
N THR A 316 -17.26 -16.43 -17.83
CA THR A 316 -17.47 -15.00 -18.16
C THR A 316 -18.79 -14.70 -18.90
N GLY A 317 -19.26 -15.61 -19.75
CA GLY A 317 -20.56 -15.48 -20.45
C GLY A 317 -21.81 -15.76 -19.60
N THR A 318 -21.61 -16.21 -18.36
CA THR A 318 -22.68 -16.60 -17.43
C THR A 318 -22.50 -15.96 -16.05
N LEU A 319 -21.51 -15.09 -15.85
CA LEU A 319 -21.29 -14.38 -14.59
C LEU A 319 -22.13 -13.10 -14.54
N PHE A 320 -22.81 -12.87 -13.42
CA PHE A 320 -23.52 -11.62 -13.18
C PHE A 320 -22.52 -10.45 -13.12
N THR A 321 -22.81 -9.36 -13.84
CA THR A 321 -21.85 -8.27 -14.07
C THR A 321 -21.28 -7.65 -12.79
N PRO A 322 -22.09 -7.28 -11.77
CA PRO A 322 -21.55 -6.84 -10.47
C PRO A 322 -20.60 -7.85 -9.85
N SER A 323 -20.98 -9.13 -9.83
CA SER A 323 -20.15 -10.22 -9.30
C SER A 323 -18.82 -10.32 -10.03
N ALA A 324 -18.82 -10.21 -11.36
CA ALA A 324 -17.61 -10.19 -12.17
C ALA A 324 -16.69 -9.00 -11.84
N HIS A 325 -17.24 -7.81 -11.63
CA HIS A 325 -16.44 -6.65 -11.23
C HIS A 325 -15.89 -6.75 -9.81
N VAL A 326 -16.66 -7.32 -8.88
CA VAL A 326 -16.19 -7.61 -7.52
C VAL A 326 -15.08 -8.65 -7.54
N LEU A 327 -15.23 -9.75 -8.28
CA LEU A 327 -14.19 -10.77 -8.48
C LEU A 327 -12.91 -10.16 -9.07
N ASN A 328 -13.04 -9.31 -10.09
CA ASN A 328 -11.91 -8.61 -10.70
C ASN A 328 -11.31 -7.50 -9.82
N THR A 329 -11.97 -7.12 -8.72
CA THR A 329 -11.38 -6.23 -7.70
C THR A 329 -10.46 -7.03 -6.78
N VAL A 330 -10.88 -8.25 -6.43
CA VAL A 330 -10.08 -9.17 -5.61
C VAL A 330 -8.91 -9.73 -6.41
N TRP A 331 -9.16 -10.14 -7.65
CA TRP A 331 -8.17 -10.70 -8.58
C TRP A 331 -8.16 -9.89 -9.88
N PRO A 332 -7.49 -8.73 -9.92
CA PRO A 332 -7.41 -7.91 -11.13
C PRO A 332 -6.79 -8.66 -12.29
N GLY A 333 -7.34 -8.47 -13.49
CA GLY A 333 -6.85 -9.10 -14.72
C GLY A 333 -7.27 -10.57 -14.87
N LEU A 334 -7.93 -11.16 -13.86
CA LEU A 334 -8.45 -12.51 -13.96
C LEU A 334 -9.55 -12.62 -15.02
N LEU A 335 -10.44 -11.63 -15.07
CA LEU A 335 -11.51 -11.55 -16.05
C LEU A 335 -11.18 -10.44 -17.05
N THR A 336 -11.04 -10.82 -18.32
CA THR A 336 -10.78 -9.88 -19.41
C THR A 336 -12.09 -9.37 -20.01
N GLU A 337 -12.03 -8.24 -20.71
CA GLU A 337 -13.16 -7.67 -21.48
C GLU A 337 -14.44 -7.33 -20.67
N LEU A 338 -14.32 -7.07 -19.37
CA LEU A 338 -15.46 -6.65 -18.56
C LEU A 338 -15.98 -5.26 -18.98
N PRO A 339 -17.30 -4.97 -18.80
CA PRO A 339 -17.85 -3.65 -19.03
C PRO A 339 -17.13 -2.53 -18.25
N PRO A 340 -17.19 -1.26 -18.69
CA PRO A 340 -16.57 -0.16 -17.96
C PRO A 340 -17.17 0.00 -16.56
N VAL A 341 -16.31 0.16 -15.56
CA VAL A 341 -16.70 0.46 -14.18
C VAL A 341 -15.67 1.39 -13.53
N HIS A 342 -16.13 2.40 -12.80
CA HIS A 342 -15.26 3.25 -12.01
C HIS A 342 -14.95 2.54 -10.68
N ARG A 343 -13.67 2.27 -10.42
CA ARG A 343 -13.21 1.56 -9.21
C ARG A 343 -12.54 2.54 -8.25
N ASN A 344 -13.08 2.70 -7.05
CA ASN A 344 -12.50 3.48 -5.99
C ASN A 344 -11.99 2.54 -4.89
N LEU A 345 -10.69 2.31 -4.85
CA LEU A 345 -10.07 1.36 -3.93
C LEU A 345 -10.06 1.89 -2.50
N VAL A 346 -10.37 1.00 -1.55
CA VAL A 346 -10.30 1.26 -0.13
C VAL A 346 -9.02 0.63 0.40
N ARG A 347 -8.11 1.47 0.91
CA ARG A 347 -6.84 0.99 1.48
C ARG A 347 -7.05 0.60 2.93
N ARG A 348 -6.86 -0.68 3.26
CA ARG A 348 -7.01 -1.17 4.63
C ARG A 348 -5.77 -0.87 5.48
N PRO A 349 -5.94 -0.28 6.68
CA PRO A 349 -4.93 -0.38 7.72
C PRO A 349 -4.93 -1.80 8.30
N ALA A 350 -3.74 -2.37 8.40
CA ALA A 350 -3.47 -3.61 9.10
C ALA A 350 -4.27 -3.81 10.42
N PRO A 351 -4.68 -5.05 10.78
CA PRO A 351 -5.31 -5.31 12.07
C PRO A 351 -4.40 -4.84 13.22
N PRO A 352 -4.97 -4.33 14.32
CA PRO A 352 -4.21 -3.78 15.42
C PRO A 352 -3.45 -4.89 16.17
N GLU A 353 -2.12 -4.82 16.11
CA GLU A 353 -1.22 -5.60 16.96
C GLU A 353 -1.22 -5.04 18.39
N ALA A 354 -0.94 -5.88 19.40
CA ALA A 354 -0.75 -5.40 20.77
C ALA A 354 0.31 -4.28 20.76
N PRO A 355 0.06 -3.09 21.36
CA PRO A 355 0.89 -1.90 21.12
C PRO A 355 2.38 -2.11 21.38
N GLN A 356 2.73 -2.99 22.33
CA GLN A 356 4.12 -3.31 22.65
C GLN A 356 4.78 -4.21 21.59
N GLN A 357 4.10 -5.27 21.15
CA GLN A 357 4.59 -6.16 20.10
C GLN A 357 4.74 -5.41 18.77
N ALA A 358 3.77 -4.54 18.45
CA ALA A 358 3.79 -3.71 17.25
C ALA A 358 4.99 -2.76 17.21
N ARG A 359 5.29 -2.11 18.35
CA ARG A 359 6.45 -1.22 18.49
C ARG A 359 7.75 -1.97 18.33
N GLU A 360 7.87 -3.14 18.96
CA GLU A 360 9.08 -3.95 18.90
C GLU A 360 9.32 -4.51 17.50
N ALA A 361 8.28 -5.07 16.86
CA ALA A 361 8.35 -5.53 15.48
C ALA A 361 8.68 -4.39 14.50
N ASN A 362 8.20 -3.17 14.77
CA ASN A 362 8.58 -1.99 13.98
C ASN A 362 10.06 -1.65 14.17
N ARG A 363 10.53 -1.54 15.42
CA ARG A 363 11.93 -1.25 15.76
C ARG A 363 12.89 -2.23 15.08
N LEU A 364 12.67 -3.53 15.26
CA LEU A 364 13.51 -4.58 14.67
C LEU A 364 13.48 -4.55 13.13
N ARG A 365 12.33 -4.25 12.52
CA ARG A 365 12.22 -4.11 11.07
C ARG A 365 13.02 -2.91 10.55
N GLN A 366 12.98 -1.77 11.25
CA GLN A 366 13.81 -0.62 10.89
C GLN A 366 15.30 -0.97 10.99
N GLU A 367 15.72 -1.59 12.09
CA GLU A 367 17.12 -1.98 12.31
C GLU A 367 17.63 -2.97 11.27
N MET A 368 16.84 -4.00 10.93
CA MET A 368 17.17 -4.92 9.85
C MET A 368 17.29 -4.18 8.50
N THR A 369 16.39 -3.23 8.22
CA THR A 369 16.44 -2.44 6.97
C THR A 369 17.68 -1.55 6.93
N ASP A 370 18.02 -0.89 8.03
CA ASP A 370 19.22 -0.06 8.15
C ASP A 370 20.50 -0.89 7.96
N GLN A 371 20.54 -2.13 8.47
CA GLN A 371 21.64 -3.06 8.23
C GLN A 371 21.76 -3.44 6.75
N LEU A 372 20.65 -3.71 6.08
CA LEU A 372 20.64 -4.04 4.65
C LEU A 372 21.15 -2.87 3.79
N ILE A 373 20.80 -1.63 4.16
CA ILE A 373 21.31 -0.41 3.51
C ILE A 373 22.81 -0.26 3.78
N HIS A 374 23.24 -0.38 5.04
CA HIS A 374 24.65 -0.24 5.41
C HIS A 374 25.54 -1.27 4.72
N GLN A 375 25.03 -2.48 4.49
CA GLN A 375 25.73 -3.56 3.79
C GLN A 375 25.67 -3.45 2.25
N GLY A 376 24.95 -2.45 1.71
CA GLY A 376 24.84 -2.22 0.27
C GLY A 376 23.88 -3.17 -0.46
N TYR A 377 23.04 -3.92 0.26
CA TYR A 377 22.01 -4.77 -0.35
C TYR A 377 20.77 -3.97 -0.78
N ILE A 378 20.53 -2.81 -0.15
CA ILE A 378 19.51 -1.85 -0.53
C ILE A 378 20.19 -0.52 -0.84
N ASP A 379 20.06 -0.06 -2.07
CA ASP A 379 20.64 1.18 -2.60
C ASP A 379 19.59 2.11 -3.24
N ASN A 380 18.32 1.70 -3.27
CA ASN A 380 17.23 2.44 -3.89
C ASN A 380 16.04 2.64 -2.94
N ALA A 381 15.38 3.79 -3.10
CA ALA A 381 14.35 4.25 -2.17
C ALA A 381 13.04 3.43 -2.22
N SER A 382 12.71 2.82 -3.36
CA SER A 382 11.49 2.01 -3.50
C SER A 382 11.61 0.69 -2.74
N VAL A 383 12.73 -0.03 -2.88
CA VAL A 383 13.01 -1.25 -2.12
C VAL A 383 13.14 -0.94 -0.63
N GLU A 384 13.83 0.13 -0.24
CA GLU A 384 13.87 0.58 1.16
C GLU A 384 12.46 0.77 1.72
N THR A 385 11.60 1.53 1.02
CA THR A 385 10.23 1.80 1.45
C THR A 385 9.43 0.52 1.62
N ALA A 386 9.55 -0.43 0.69
CA ALA A 386 8.88 -1.72 0.77
C ALA A 386 9.33 -2.50 2.02
N PHE A 387 10.64 -2.60 2.29
CA PHE A 387 11.18 -3.29 3.46
C PHE A 387 10.78 -2.65 4.79
N ARG A 388 10.70 -1.30 4.86
CA ARG A 388 10.22 -0.60 6.06
C ARG A 388 8.72 -0.82 6.32
N ARG A 389 7.94 -1.14 5.29
CA ARG A 389 6.47 -1.33 5.38
C ARG A 389 6.06 -2.79 5.60
N VAL A 390 6.64 -3.73 4.86
CA VAL A 390 6.19 -5.13 4.90
C VAL A 390 6.47 -5.76 6.26
N ARG A 391 5.41 -6.21 6.91
CA ARG A 391 5.46 -6.86 8.24
C ARG A 391 5.82 -8.34 8.10
N ARG A 392 7.10 -8.62 7.82
CA ARG A 392 7.66 -9.97 7.59
C ARG A 392 7.22 -11.01 8.64
N HIS A 393 7.13 -10.62 9.91
CA HIS A 393 6.72 -11.49 11.02
C HIS A 393 5.31 -12.07 10.92
N LEU A 394 4.38 -11.42 10.20
CA LEU A 394 3.03 -11.95 10.03
C LEU A 394 2.98 -13.22 9.16
N PHE A 395 3.99 -13.41 8.31
CA PHE A 395 4.12 -14.62 7.50
C PHE A 395 4.76 -15.78 8.29
N LEU A 396 5.19 -15.56 9.54
CA LEU A 396 5.95 -16.51 10.34
C LEU A 396 5.38 -16.64 11.77
N PRO A 397 4.10 -17.03 11.91
CA PRO A 397 3.50 -17.17 13.23
C PRO A 397 4.24 -18.21 14.07
N GLY A 398 4.45 -17.91 15.35
CA GLY A 398 5.15 -18.78 16.30
C GLY A 398 6.67 -18.65 16.29
N VAL A 399 7.25 -17.83 15.40
CA VAL A 399 8.68 -17.50 15.41
C VAL A 399 8.89 -16.20 16.20
N ALA A 400 9.89 -16.17 17.08
CA ALA A 400 10.24 -14.97 17.84
C ALA A 400 10.61 -13.80 16.91
N LEU A 401 10.21 -12.58 17.26
CA LEU A 401 10.45 -11.39 16.43
C LEU A 401 11.93 -11.16 16.17
N GLU A 402 12.74 -11.39 17.21
CA GLU A 402 14.19 -11.29 17.16
C GLU A 402 14.74 -12.25 16.12
N THR A 403 14.22 -13.47 15.99
CA THR A 403 14.62 -14.43 14.96
C THR A 403 14.14 -14.02 13.57
N VAL A 404 12.92 -13.49 13.45
CA VAL A 404 12.35 -13.07 12.15
C VAL A 404 13.16 -11.95 11.51
N TYR A 405 13.61 -11.00 12.33
CA TYR A 405 14.36 -9.83 11.92
C TYR A 405 15.85 -9.91 12.32
N ALA A 406 16.32 -11.08 12.78
CA ALA A 406 17.71 -11.31 13.14
C ALA A 406 18.55 -11.32 11.88
N ALA A 407 19.51 -10.40 11.78
CA ALA A 407 20.54 -10.36 10.75
C ALA A 407 20.02 -10.37 9.31
N ALA A 408 20.84 -9.84 8.39
CA ALA A 408 20.47 -9.78 6.99
C ALA A 408 20.27 -11.19 6.36
N ASP A 409 20.84 -12.25 6.97
CA ASP A 409 20.97 -13.62 6.46
C ASP A 409 19.98 -14.66 7.03
N ALA A 410 19.00 -14.25 7.86
CA ALA A 410 18.06 -15.20 8.46
C ALA A 410 17.15 -15.90 7.42
N VAL A 411 17.45 -17.17 7.15
CA VAL A 411 16.59 -18.12 6.44
C VAL A 411 15.75 -18.89 7.45
N ILE A 412 14.43 -18.86 7.29
CA ILE A 412 13.50 -19.52 8.22
C ILE A 412 12.80 -20.66 7.50
N THR A 413 13.17 -21.90 7.84
CA THR A 413 12.56 -23.10 7.25
C THR A 413 11.10 -23.23 7.70
N THR A 414 10.18 -23.33 6.75
CA THR A 414 8.74 -23.46 7.01
C THR A 414 8.24 -24.89 6.81
N LYS A 415 8.89 -25.69 5.96
CA LYS A 415 8.55 -27.10 5.73
C LYS A 415 9.78 -27.96 5.48
N ARG A 416 9.74 -29.19 5.98
CA ARG A 416 10.71 -30.25 5.69
C ARG A 416 9.98 -31.47 5.14
N ASP A 417 10.66 -32.24 4.29
CA ASP A 417 10.18 -33.55 3.87
C ASP A 417 10.42 -34.61 4.96
N ARG A 418 9.97 -35.84 4.69
CA ARG A 418 10.11 -37.00 5.59
C ARG A 418 11.56 -37.36 5.93
N ASN A 419 12.53 -36.91 5.13
CA ASN A 419 13.95 -37.15 5.33
C ASN A 419 14.63 -35.97 6.05
N GLY A 420 13.85 -34.97 6.50
CA GLY A 420 14.34 -33.80 7.21
C GLY A 420 14.90 -32.70 6.30
N ARG A 421 14.87 -32.87 4.98
CA ARG A 421 15.37 -31.86 4.03
C ARG A 421 14.37 -30.71 3.92
N ALA A 422 14.86 -29.48 3.95
CA ALA A 422 14.02 -28.29 3.78
C ALA A 422 13.40 -28.27 2.38
N THR A 423 12.08 -28.15 2.30
CA THR A 423 11.33 -28.05 1.04
C THR A 423 10.67 -26.69 0.85
N SER A 424 10.55 -25.90 1.92
CA SER A 424 10.10 -24.51 1.87
C SER A 424 10.77 -23.70 2.98
N SER A 425 11.08 -22.44 2.69
CA SER A 425 11.62 -21.48 3.64
C SER A 425 11.23 -20.06 3.24
N VAL A 426 11.15 -19.18 4.23
CA VAL A 426 11.18 -17.74 3.97
C VAL A 426 12.65 -17.32 3.79
N SER A 427 12.98 -16.86 2.59
CA SER A 427 14.34 -16.46 2.19
C SER A 427 14.90 -15.34 3.04
N ALA A 428 16.23 -15.27 3.14
CA ALA A 428 16.92 -14.22 3.87
C ALA A 428 16.55 -12.81 3.35
N PRO A 429 16.45 -11.80 4.24
CA PRO A 429 16.16 -10.42 3.84
C PRO A 429 17.12 -9.87 2.76
N TRP A 430 18.43 -10.15 2.85
CA TRP A 430 19.40 -9.64 1.88
C TRP A 430 19.15 -10.16 0.47
N VAL A 431 18.81 -11.45 0.31
CA VAL A 431 18.62 -12.02 -1.02
C VAL A 431 17.32 -11.52 -1.65
N GLN A 432 16.28 -11.31 -0.84
CA GLN A 432 15.05 -10.66 -1.31
C GLN A 432 15.32 -9.24 -1.76
N ALA A 433 16.09 -8.45 -0.99
CA ALA A 433 16.45 -7.09 -1.35
C ALA A 433 17.20 -7.02 -2.69
N VAL A 434 18.23 -7.86 -2.86
CA VAL A 434 19.01 -7.94 -4.10
C VAL A 434 18.10 -8.35 -5.27
N MET A 435 17.32 -9.43 -5.13
CA MET A 435 16.46 -9.90 -6.22
C MET A 435 15.38 -8.89 -6.61
N LEU A 436 14.80 -8.16 -5.66
CA LEU A 436 13.81 -7.11 -5.94
C LEU A 436 14.45 -5.88 -6.61
N ARG A 437 15.67 -5.50 -6.21
CA ARG A 437 16.45 -4.46 -6.90
C ARG A 437 16.69 -4.87 -8.35
N GLU A 438 17.16 -6.09 -8.60
CA GLU A 438 17.46 -6.56 -9.95
C GLU A 438 16.19 -6.74 -10.81
N ALA A 439 15.05 -7.09 -10.21
CA ALA A 439 13.76 -7.14 -10.89
C ALA A 439 13.26 -5.75 -11.29
N ALA A 440 13.71 -4.70 -10.59
CA ALA A 440 13.45 -3.29 -10.89
C ALA A 440 11.97 -3.00 -11.23
N LEU A 441 11.08 -3.49 -10.38
CA LEU A 441 9.63 -3.27 -10.50
C LEU A 441 9.27 -1.79 -10.33
N HIS A 442 8.27 -1.36 -11.11
CA HIS A 442 7.75 0.00 -11.15
C HIS A 442 6.23 0.04 -10.91
N PRO A 443 5.69 1.19 -10.46
CA PRO A 443 4.24 1.33 -10.24
C PRO A 443 3.41 0.98 -11.49
N GLY A 444 2.33 0.22 -11.28
CA GLY A 444 1.40 -0.21 -12.33
C GLY A 444 1.80 -1.48 -13.08
N GLN A 445 3.00 -2.03 -12.85
CA GLN A 445 3.48 -3.22 -13.54
C GLN A 445 2.79 -4.52 -13.09
N THR A 446 2.81 -5.51 -13.98
CA THR A 446 2.33 -6.87 -13.73
C THR A 446 3.52 -7.83 -13.61
N ALA A 447 3.59 -8.57 -12.51
CA ALA A 447 4.69 -9.50 -12.27
C ALA A 447 4.25 -10.85 -11.69
N LEU A 448 5.06 -11.87 -11.97
CA LEU A 448 4.88 -13.24 -11.48
C LEU A 448 5.98 -13.60 -10.50
N GLU A 449 5.60 -14.20 -9.38
CA GLU A 449 6.50 -14.89 -8.46
C GLU A 449 6.29 -16.41 -8.50
N ILE A 450 7.37 -17.17 -8.61
CA ILE A 450 7.37 -18.63 -8.64
C ILE A 450 8.10 -19.20 -7.41
N GLY A 451 7.37 -19.86 -6.52
CA GLY A 451 7.87 -20.57 -5.34
C GLY A 451 7.78 -19.75 -4.05
N SER A 452 6.59 -19.24 -3.69
CA SER A 452 6.46 -18.23 -2.64
C SER A 452 5.37 -18.47 -1.61
N GLY A 453 5.76 -18.23 -0.35
CA GLY A 453 4.91 -18.27 0.84
C GLY A 453 4.37 -16.91 1.30
N GLY A 454 4.45 -15.86 0.46
CA GLY A 454 3.81 -14.56 0.70
C GLY A 454 4.72 -13.34 0.96
N PRO A 455 5.77 -13.39 1.82
CA PRO A 455 6.47 -12.16 2.20
C PRO A 455 7.15 -11.42 1.04
N ASN A 456 7.66 -12.13 0.04
CA ASN A 456 8.26 -11.51 -1.13
C ASN A 456 7.20 -10.93 -2.09
N ALA A 457 6.08 -11.65 -2.33
CA ALA A 457 4.93 -11.10 -3.05
C ALA A 457 4.39 -9.80 -2.42
N ALA A 458 4.39 -9.69 -1.09
CA ALA A 458 4.03 -8.45 -0.39
C ALA A 458 5.02 -7.31 -0.67
N LEU A 459 6.32 -7.60 -0.70
CA LEU A 459 7.35 -6.62 -1.10
C LEU A 459 7.16 -6.19 -2.56
N MET A 460 6.91 -7.13 -3.47
CA MET A 460 6.60 -6.82 -4.87
C MET A 460 5.35 -5.94 -5.00
N GLN A 461 4.30 -6.20 -4.22
CA GLN A 461 3.07 -5.39 -4.24
C GLN A 461 3.30 -3.95 -3.76
N GLU A 462 4.17 -3.73 -2.77
CA GLU A 462 4.56 -2.36 -2.39
C GLU A 462 5.32 -1.63 -3.51
N LEU A 463 6.11 -2.36 -4.33
CA LEU A 463 6.86 -1.77 -5.44
C LEU A 463 5.98 -1.40 -6.63
N VAL A 464 5.06 -2.28 -7.03
CA VAL A 464 4.14 -2.02 -8.15
C VAL A 464 2.95 -1.15 -7.74
N GLY A 465 2.75 -0.93 -6.44
CA GLY A 465 1.72 -0.06 -5.91
C GLY A 465 0.29 -0.61 -6.11
N PRO A 466 -0.73 0.21 -5.84
CA PRO A 466 -2.13 -0.23 -5.85
C PRO A 466 -2.68 -0.55 -7.25
N ASP A 467 -2.05 -0.03 -8.30
CA ASP A 467 -2.49 -0.25 -9.69
C ASP A 467 -1.75 -1.40 -10.38
N GLY A 468 -0.65 -1.90 -9.78
CA GLY A 468 0.06 -3.06 -10.26
C GLY A 468 -0.56 -4.39 -9.80
N LEU A 469 -0.18 -5.47 -10.49
CA LEU A 469 -0.70 -6.81 -10.27
C LEU A 469 0.42 -7.79 -9.98
N ILE A 470 0.38 -8.40 -8.79
CA ILE A 470 1.29 -9.48 -8.42
C ILE A 470 0.53 -10.80 -8.41
N THR A 471 1.01 -11.77 -9.19
CA THR A 471 0.62 -13.18 -9.06
C THR A 471 1.76 -13.94 -8.42
N THR A 472 1.46 -14.73 -7.39
CA THR A 472 2.41 -15.62 -6.72
C THR A 472 1.91 -17.05 -6.83
N MET A 473 2.82 -17.99 -7.09
CA MET A 473 2.47 -19.39 -7.23
C MET A 473 3.46 -20.33 -6.54
N ASP A 474 3.01 -21.53 -6.24
CA ASP A 474 3.79 -22.64 -5.67
C ASP A 474 3.06 -23.95 -6.00
N ILE A 475 3.81 -25.05 -6.07
CA ILE A 475 3.27 -26.39 -6.35
C ILE A 475 2.77 -27.08 -5.09
N ASP A 476 3.22 -26.66 -3.90
CA ASP A 476 2.89 -27.27 -2.62
C ASP A 476 1.65 -26.60 -2.01
N PRO A 477 0.53 -27.32 -1.82
CA PRO A 477 -0.69 -26.79 -1.21
C PRO A 477 -0.44 -26.14 0.15
N PHE A 478 0.47 -26.68 0.96
CA PHE A 478 0.80 -26.10 2.28
C PHE A 478 1.38 -24.68 2.16
N VAL A 479 2.18 -24.42 1.13
CA VAL A 479 2.78 -23.09 0.90
C VAL A 479 1.70 -22.12 0.43
N ILE A 480 0.82 -22.56 -0.46
CA ILE A 480 -0.30 -21.78 -0.97
C ILE A 480 -1.33 -21.43 0.10
N GLU A 481 -1.73 -22.38 0.93
CA GLU A 481 -2.63 -22.15 2.07
C GLU A 481 -2.08 -21.07 3.00
N ARG A 482 -0.76 -21.10 3.27
CA ARG A 482 -0.09 -20.06 4.07
C ARG A 482 -0.09 -18.71 3.38
N ALA A 483 0.23 -18.64 2.09
CA ALA A 483 0.23 -17.40 1.33
C ALA A 483 -1.18 -16.78 1.28
N ALA A 484 -2.19 -17.59 0.94
CA ALA A 484 -3.60 -17.20 0.86
C ALA A 484 -4.15 -16.70 2.21
N ARG A 485 -3.65 -17.24 3.33
CA ARG A 485 -4.01 -16.78 4.67
C ARG A 485 -3.27 -15.50 5.09
N PHE A 486 -1.95 -15.46 4.95
CA PHE A 486 -1.13 -14.41 5.56
C PHE A 486 -1.00 -13.14 4.72
N LEU A 487 -1.17 -13.21 3.40
CA LEU A 487 -1.18 -12.01 2.55
C LEU A 487 -2.34 -11.06 2.93
N PRO A 488 -3.61 -11.51 2.98
CA PRO A 488 -4.72 -10.69 3.49
C PRO A 488 -4.49 -10.17 4.91
N ALA A 489 -4.04 -11.05 5.83
CA ALA A 489 -3.77 -10.67 7.22
C ALA A 489 -2.67 -9.58 7.33
N ALA A 490 -1.72 -9.58 6.40
CA ALA A 490 -0.67 -8.57 6.30
C ALA A 490 -1.13 -7.27 5.62
N GLY A 491 -2.31 -7.25 4.99
CA GLY A 491 -2.90 -6.11 4.26
C GLY A 491 -2.73 -6.16 2.74
N TYR A 492 -2.43 -7.33 2.18
CA TYR A 492 -2.13 -7.55 0.75
C TYR A 492 -3.20 -8.42 0.08
N ASP A 493 -4.45 -7.95 0.10
CA ASP A 493 -5.63 -8.71 -0.38
C ASP A 493 -5.67 -8.93 -1.91
N ARG A 494 -4.88 -8.16 -2.65
CA ARG A 494 -4.87 -8.11 -4.13
C ARG A 494 -3.85 -9.04 -4.77
N VAL A 495 -2.93 -9.60 -3.98
CA VAL A 495 -1.95 -10.54 -4.50
C VAL A 495 -2.69 -11.82 -4.89
N ARG A 496 -2.63 -12.17 -6.18
CA ARG A 496 -3.26 -13.38 -6.70
C ARG A 496 -2.40 -14.58 -6.33
N VAL A 497 -2.96 -15.52 -5.57
CA VAL A 497 -2.27 -16.75 -5.13
C VAL A 497 -2.74 -17.92 -5.99
N VAL A 498 -1.80 -18.69 -6.55
CA VAL A 498 -2.08 -19.79 -7.49
C VAL A 498 -1.36 -21.07 -7.07
N LEU A 499 -2.11 -22.16 -6.93
CA LEU A 499 -1.54 -23.50 -6.81
C LEU A 499 -1.23 -24.05 -8.21
N GLY A 500 0.03 -24.42 -8.47
CA GLY A 500 0.43 -24.97 -9.75
C GLY A 500 1.93 -25.21 -9.88
N ASP A 501 2.31 -26.02 -10.87
CA ASP A 501 3.72 -26.24 -11.20
C ASP A 501 4.28 -25.01 -11.94
N GLY A 502 5.29 -24.38 -11.34
CA GLY A 502 5.95 -23.20 -11.88
C GLY A 502 6.59 -23.41 -13.26
N GLU A 503 6.88 -24.67 -13.64
CA GLU A 503 7.38 -25.00 -14.99
C GLU A 503 6.45 -24.49 -16.10
N HIS A 504 5.15 -24.40 -15.83
CA HIS A 504 4.13 -24.00 -16.80
C HIS A 504 3.75 -22.51 -16.74
N GLY A 505 4.32 -21.74 -15.80
CA GLY A 505 3.88 -20.39 -15.50
C GLY A 505 2.49 -20.35 -14.85
N ALA A 506 1.97 -19.14 -14.63
CA ALA A 506 0.67 -18.96 -13.99
C ALA A 506 -0.49 -18.97 -15.02
N PRO A 507 -1.61 -19.66 -14.74
CA PRO A 507 -2.79 -19.64 -15.61
C PRO A 507 -3.32 -18.23 -15.85
N GLY A 508 -3.62 -17.90 -17.11
CA GLY A 508 -4.07 -16.56 -17.52
C GLY A 508 -2.96 -15.51 -17.63
N LEU A 509 -1.69 -15.90 -17.45
CA LEU A 509 -0.51 -15.05 -17.65
C LEU A 509 0.50 -15.69 -18.62
N ALA A 510 -0.01 -16.51 -19.54
CA ALA A 510 0.79 -17.22 -20.54
C ALA A 510 0.90 -16.48 -21.87
N ASP A 511 0.08 -15.44 -22.07
CA ASP A 511 0.04 -14.65 -23.29
C ASP A 511 1.35 -13.89 -23.48
N LYS A 512 1.76 -13.75 -24.74
CA LYS A 512 3.00 -13.05 -25.10
C LYS A 512 2.95 -11.60 -24.59
N ASP A 513 4.08 -11.13 -24.07
CA ASP A 513 4.26 -9.74 -23.61
C ASP A 513 3.21 -9.31 -22.55
N SER A 514 2.82 -10.21 -21.65
CA SER A 514 1.85 -9.97 -20.56
C SER A 514 2.48 -9.69 -19.18
N LEU A 515 3.79 -9.88 -19.02
CA LEU A 515 4.52 -9.71 -17.76
C LEU A 515 5.70 -8.74 -17.90
N ASP A 516 5.81 -7.80 -16.97
CA ASP A 516 6.97 -6.92 -16.83
C ASP A 516 8.16 -7.63 -16.18
N ALA A 517 7.89 -8.52 -15.22
CA ALA A 517 8.93 -9.26 -14.54
C ALA A 517 8.47 -10.62 -14.00
N ILE A 518 9.43 -11.53 -13.88
CA ILE A 518 9.29 -12.83 -13.21
C ILE A 518 10.40 -12.96 -12.17
N ILE A 519 10.03 -13.30 -10.94
CA ILE A 519 10.97 -13.61 -9.86
C ILE A 519 10.75 -15.06 -9.43
N VAL A 520 11.80 -15.89 -9.56
CA VAL A 520 11.76 -17.29 -9.13
C VAL A 520 12.46 -17.39 -7.78
N THR A 521 11.80 -17.93 -6.76
CA THR A 521 12.33 -18.04 -5.38
C THR A 521 12.58 -19.48 -4.96
N VAL A 522 12.89 -20.33 -5.94
CA VAL A 522 13.33 -21.72 -5.81
C VAL A 522 14.50 -21.98 -6.76
N GLN A 523 15.29 -23.01 -6.49
CA GLN A 523 16.44 -23.37 -7.30
C GLN A 523 16.01 -24.05 -8.61
N ALA A 524 16.00 -23.29 -9.70
CA ALA A 524 15.70 -23.79 -11.03
C ALA A 524 16.88 -24.56 -11.63
N ALA A 525 16.60 -25.69 -12.27
CA ALA A 525 17.58 -26.44 -13.05
C ALA A 525 17.66 -25.95 -14.50
N ASP A 526 16.59 -25.35 -15.02
CA ASP A 526 16.46 -24.90 -16.41
C ASP A 526 15.53 -23.68 -16.50
N ILE A 527 15.39 -23.08 -17.68
CA ILE A 527 14.47 -21.97 -17.94
C ILE A 527 13.44 -22.42 -19.01
N PRO A 528 12.19 -22.74 -18.63
CA PRO A 528 11.16 -23.15 -19.57
C PRO A 528 10.69 -21.97 -20.45
N PRO A 529 10.18 -22.24 -21.68
CA PRO A 529 9.63 -21.19 -22.55
C PRO A 529 8.50 -20.39 -21.91
N ALA A 530 7.75 -21.00 -20.98
CA ALA A 530 6.68 -20.35 -20.22
C ALA A 530 7.16 -19.15 -19.37
N TRP A 531 8.46 -19.01 -19.13
CA TRP A 531 9.03 -17.83 -18.45
C TRP A 531 9.58 -16.79 -19.43
N ILE A 532 9.79 -17.17 -20.69
CA ILE A 532 10.38 -16.31 -21.72
C ILE A 532 9.28 -15.66 -22.57
N THR A 533 8.26 -16.41 -22.96
CA THR A 533 7.19 -15.95 -23.85
C THR A 533 6.35 -14.82 -23.24
N PRO A 534 5.93 -14.87 -21.96
CA PRO A 534 5.09 -13.82 -21.40
C PRO A 534 5.82 -12.53 -21.06
N LEU A 535 7.15 -12.54 -20.98
CA LEU A 535 7.92 -11.33 -20.66
C LEU A 535 7.88 -10.33 -21.82
N VAL A 536 7.53 -9.08 -21.51
CA VAL A 536 7.64 -7.95 -22.44
C VAL A 536 9.10 -7.71 -22.84
N GLU A 537 9.32 -7.07 -23.99
CA GLU A 537 10.65 -6.59 -24.38
C GLU A 537 11.25 -5.68 -23.28
N GLY A 538 12.49 -5.96 -22.87
CA GLY A 538 13.14 -5.28 -21.74
C GLY A 538 12.61 -5.67 -20.35
N GLY A 539 11.63 -6.58 -20.27
CA GLY A 539 11.17 -7.19 -19.03
C GLY A 539 12.23 -8.08 -18.38
N ARG A 540 12.07 -8.37 -17.08
CA ARG A 540 13.13 -8.97 -16.26
C ARG A 540 12.79 -10.36 -15.75
N LEU A 541 13.72 -11.31 -15.91
CA LEU A 541 13.70 -12.58 -15.20
C LEU A 541 14.79 -12.57 -14.13
N VAL A 542 14.42 -12.78 -12.86
CA VAL A 542 15.36 -13.00 -11.77
C VAL A 542 15.21 -14.42 -11.25
N VAL A 543 16.22 -15.26 -11.46
CA VAL A 543 16.13 -16.70 -11.21
C VAL A 543 17.39 -17.26 -10.54
N PRO A 544 17.25 -17.99 -9.41
CA PRO A 544 18.27 -18.89 -8.89
C PRO A 544 18.47 -20.07 -9.85
N LEU A 545 19.40 -19.93 -10.77
CA LEU A 545 19.70 -20.91 -11.80
C LEU A 545 20.89 -21.77 -11.38
N LYS A 546 20.72 -23.09 -11.47
CA LYS A 546 21.83 -24.03 -11.26
C LYS A 546 22.63 -24.16 -12.55
N ILE A 547 23.93 -23.89 -12.49
CA ILE A 547 24.88 -24.01 -13.60
C ILE A 547 26.07 -24.84 -13.12
N HIS A 548 26.26 -26.02 -13.71
CA HIS A 548 27.26 -27.01 -13.30
C HIS A 548 27.23 -27.30 -11.80
N GLY A 549 26.02 -27.40 -11.24
CA GLY A 549 25.79 -27.71 -9.82
C GLY A 549 25.94 -26.54 -8.86
N TYR A 550 26.50 -25.41 -9.29
CA TYR A 550 26.55 -24.18 -8.51
C TYR A 550 25.29 -23.35 -8.72
N SER A 551 24.87 -22.63 -7.67
CA SER A 551 23.67 -21.80 -7.72
C SER A 551 24.01 -20.32 -7.80
N TRP A 552 23.30 -19.65 -8.71
CA TRP A 552 23.43 -18.24 -9.00
C TRP A 552 22.03 -17.64 -9.11
N ALA A 553 21.71 -16.63 -8.31
CA ALA A 553 20.62 -15.72 -8.65
C ALA A 553 21.11 -14.83 -9.79
N ILE A 554 20.55 -15.05 -10.98
CA ILE A 554 20.88 -14.30 -12.19
C ILE A 554 19.68 -13.46 -12.57
N ALA A 555 19.93 -12.18 -12.82
CA ALA A 555 18.95 -11.30 -13.45
C ALA A 555 19.22 -11.26 -14.96
N PHE A 556 18.15 -11.31 -15.75
CA PHE A 556 18.20 -11.23 -17.20
C PHE A 556 17.28 -10.12 -17.72
N ASP A 557 17.71 -9.43 -18.77
CA ASP A 557 16.86 -8.59 -19.60
C ASP A 557 16.37 -9.39 -20.81
N LYS A 558 15.07 -9.32 -21.09
CA LYS A 558 14.45 -9.88 -22.30
C LYS A 558 14.84 -9.08 -23.54
N ARG A 559 15.36 -9.76 -24.57
CA ARG A 559 15.71 -9.19 -25.88
C ARG A 559 15.23 -10.10 -27.01
N GLY A 560 14.13 -9.74 -27.66
CA GLY A 560 13.46 -10.64 -28.61
C GLY A 560 13.12 -11.97 -27.93
N ASP A 561 13.49 -13.10 -28.54
CA ASP A 561 13.23 -14.43 -27.96
C ASP A 561 14.35 -14.94 -27.03
N GLN A 562 15.24 -14.05 -26.59
CA GLN A 562 16.41 -14.38 -25.78
C GLN A 562 16.37 -13.67 -24.42
N LEU A 563 17.10 -14.22 -23.46
CA LEU A 563 17.42 -13.56 -22.19
C LEU A 563 18.91 -13.29 -22.14
N VAL A 564 19.30 -12.07 -21.79
CA VAL A 564 20.70 -11.66 -21.67
C VAL A 564 20.99 -11.31 -20.23
N SER A 565 22.02 -11.91 -19.63
CA SER A 565 22.36 -11.71 -18.23
C SER A 565 22.66 -10.25 -17.93
N ARG A 566 22.41 -9.85 -16.68
CA ARG A 566 22.69 -8.52 -16.15
C ARG A 566 23.62 -8.58 -14.95
N SER A 567 23.34 -9.50 -14.02
CA SER A 567 24.05 -9.63 -12.76
C SER A 567 24.03 -11.08 -12.27
N TYR A 568 24.98 -11.39 -11.39
CA TYR A 568 25.16 -12.72 -10.82
C TYR A 568 25.42 -12.62 -9.32
N THR A 569 24.51 -13.18 -8.53
CA THR A 569 24.63 -13.23 -7.09
C THR A 569 24.70 -14.68 -6.62
N VAL A 570 25.75 -15.03 -5.88
CA VAL A 570 25.87 -16.35 -5.26
C VAL A 570 24.83 -16.47 -4.14
N CYS A 571 23.98 -17.51 -4.20
CA CYS A 571 22.96 -17.75 -3.18
C CYS A 571 22.54 -19.23 -3.15
N GLY A 572 21.76 -19.63 -2.14
CA GLY A 572 21.17 -20.96 -2.06
C GLY A 572 19.66 -20.89 -1.87
N PHE A 573 18.92 -21.74 -2.57
CA PHE A 573 17.47 -21.87 -2.49
C PHE A 573 17.06 -23.33 -2.33
N VAL A 574 15.84 -23.57 -1.83
CA VAL A 574 15.24 -24.91 -1.85
C VAL A 574 15.05 -25.40 -3.30
N PRO A 575 15.20 -26.70 -3.58
CA PRO A 575 15.11 -27.22 -4.95
C PRO A 575 13.73 -27.00 -5.56
N MET A 576 13.70 -26.62 -6.85
CA MET A 576 12.50 -26.71 -7.69
C MET A 576 11.93 -28.13 -7.63
N GLN A 577 10.60 -28.24 -7.55
CA GLN A 577 9.85 -29.49 -7.53
C GLN A 577 9.03 -29.62 -8.81
N GLY A 578 8.31 -30.73 -8.98
CA GLY A 578 7.46 -30.95 -10.15
C GLY A 578 8.23 -31.36 -11.41
N VAL A 579 7.73 -30.97 -12.57
CA VAL A 579 8.26 -31.34 -13.89
C VAL A 579 9.69 -30.82 -14.12
N GLY A 580 10.00 -29.66 -13.53
CA GLY A 580 11.33 -29.04 -13.58
C GLY A 580 12.34 -29.60 -12.56
N ALA A 581 11.92 -30.56 -11.70
CA ALA A 581 12.81 -31.15 -10.70
C ALA A 581 13.93 -31.96 -11.36
N ARG A 582 15.17 -31.75 -10.89
CA ARG A 582 16.34 -32.51 -11.32
C ARG A 582 17.18 -32.96 -10.12
N GLU A 583 17.49 -34.26 -10.10
CA GLU A 583 18.55 -34.81 -9.27
C GLU A 583 19.87 -34.78 -10.06
N GLU A 584 20.98 -34.65 -9.33
CA GLU A 584 22.32 -34.68 -9.91
C GLU A 584 22.79 -36.13 -9.98
N ASP A 585 23.29 -36.55 -11.15
CA ASP A 585 24.00 -37.81 -11.27
C ASP A 585 25.25 -37.78 -10.38
N ALA A 586 25.50 -38.87 -9.65
CA ALA A 586 26.66 -38.94 -8.77
C ALA A 586 27.22 -40.35 -8.69
N VAL A 587 28.54 -40.42 -8.53
CA VAL A 587 29.30 -41.65 -8.30
C VAL A 587 29.92 -41.57 -6.91
N SER A 588 29.68 -42.61 -6.11
CA SER A 588 30.29 -42.78 -4.78
C SER A 588 31.54 -43.64 -4.89
N LEU A 589 32.65 -43.15 -4.38
CA LEU A 589 33.93 -43.86 -4.34
C LEU A 589 34.24 -44.26 -2.89
N ARG A 590 35.04 -45.32 -2.72
CA ARG A 590 35.54 -45.79 -1.42
C ARG A 590 34.47 -45.89 -0.32
N GLY A 591 33.37 -46.58 -0.62
CA GLY A 591 32.29 -46.78 0.37
C GLY A 591 31.47 -45.54 0.71
N GLY A 592 31.56 -44.48 -0.11
CA GLY A 592 30.79 -43.23 0.07
C GLY A 592 31.60 -42.07 0.62
N GLU A 593 32.87 -42.28 0.97
CA GLU A 593 33.79 -41.22 1.44
C GLU A 593 33.87 -40.06 0.46
N ILE A 594 34.02 -40.36 -0.83
CA ILE A 594 34.14 -39.35 -1.89
C ILE A 594 32.93 -39.46 -2.81
N ARG A 595 32.28 -38.33 -3.07
CA ARG A 595 31.16 -38.24 -4.01
C ARG A 595 31.53 -37.32 -5.17
N VAL A 596 31.52 -37.86 -6.38
CA VAL A 596 31.72 -37.11 -7.63
C VAL A 596 30.37 -36.90 -8.29
N ARG A 597 29.97 -35.66 -8.52
CA ARG A 597 28.66 -35.27 -9.07
C ARG A 597 28.82 -34.72 -10.48
N PHE A 598 27.89 -35.06 -11.36
CA PHE A 598 27.81 -34.66 -12.77
C PHE A 598 26.52 -33.88 -13.02
N PRO A 599 26.49 -32.57 -12.72
CA PRO A 599 25.24 -31.82 -12.65
C PRO A 599 24.55 -31.60 -13.99
N GLU A 600 25.29 -31.68 -15.10
CA GLU A 600 24.77 -31.51 -16.47
C GLU A 600 24.61 -32.85 -17.21
N GLY A 601 24.61 -33.95 -16.45
CA GLY A 601 24.59 -35.31 -16.99
C GLY A 601 25.99 -35.83 -17.28
N GLY A 602 26.15 -37.15 -17.14
CA GLY A 602 27.42 -37.83 -17.30
C GLY A 602 27.59 -38.93 -16.25
N THR A 603 28.59 -39.78 -16.45
CA THR A 603 28.94 -40.82 -15.49
C THR A 603 30.42 -41.10 -15.58
N ALA A 604 30.96 -41.68 -14.53
CA ALA A 604 32.31 -42.18 -14.48
C ALA A 604 32.33 -43.59 -13.89
N ASP A 605 33.31 -44.37 -14.30
CA ASP A 605 33.53 -45.71 -13.74
C ASP A 605 34.07 -45.57 -12.31
N ALA A 606 33.23 -45.94 -11.33
CA ALA A 606 33.54 -45.85 -9.91
C ALA A 606 34.75 -46.70 -9.50
N GLU A 607 34.94 -47.85 -10.16
CA GLU A 607 36.03 -48.76 -9.88
C GLU A 607 37.34 -48.19 -10.40
N GLN A 608 37.35 -47.68 -11.65
CA GLN A 608 38.52 -47.00 -12.22
C GLN A 608 38.92 -45.77 -11.41
N LEU A 609 37.97 -44.94 -10.99
CA LEU A 609 38.27 -43.78 -10.14
C LEU A 609 38.75 -44.17 -8.74
N THR A 610 38.22 -45.26 -8.18
CA THR A 610 38.71 -45.79 -6.91
C THR A 610 40.16 -46.29 -7.05
N GLN A 611 40.49 -46.97 -8.14
CA GLN A 611 41.84 -47.41 -8.46
C GLN A 611 42.77 -46.21 -8.73
N ALA A 612 42.29 -45.16 -9.39
CA ALA A 612 43.05 -43.94 -9.62
C ALA A 612 43.52 -43.30 -8.31
N LEU A 613 42.68 -43.28 -7.28
CA LEU A 613 43.03 -42.76 -5.95
C LEU A 613 44.13 -43.57 -5.23
N GLU A 614 44.44 -44.78 -5.70
CA GLU A 614 45.53 -45.61 -5.17
C GLU A 614 46.88 -45.32 -5.85
N SER A 615 46.87 -44.61 -6.98
CA SER A 615 48.07 -44.15 -7.65
C SER A 615 48.73 -42.96 -6.90
N PRO A 616 50.05 -42.72 -7.08
CA PRO A 616 50.70 -41.55 -6.51
C PRO A 616 50.00 -40.26 -6.92
N ARG A 617 49.67 -39.41 -5.95
CA ARG A 617 49.08 -38.09 -6.18
C ARG A 617 50.04 -37.22 -6.99
N HIS A 618 49.56 -36.68 -8.09
CA HIS A 618 50.22 -35.59 -8.80
C HIS A 618 49.79 -34.24 -8.21
N GLU A 619 50.74 -33.36 -7.94
CA GLU A 619 50.48 -32.02 -7.39
C GLU A 619 50.99 -30.93 -8.32
N ARG A 620 50.14 -29.95 -8.62
CA ARG A 620 50.48 -28.79 -9.43
C ARG A 620 50.05 -27.49 -8.76
N TRP A 621 51.01 -26.73 -8.26
CA TRP A 621 50.77 -25.41 -7.66
C TRP A 621 50.90 -24.31 -8.71
N THR A 622 49.92 -23.41 -8.80
CA THR A 622 49.80 -22.47 -9.92
C THR A 622 50.64 -21.21 -9.77
N GLY A 623 51.06 -20.85 -8.55
CA GLY A 623 51.62 -19.53 -8.24
C GLY A 623 50.59 -18.39 -8.15
N VAL A 624 49.33 -18.65 -8.53
CA VAL A 624 48.25 -17.66 -8.42
C VAL A 624 47.78 -17.58 -6.98
N THR A 625 47.80 -16.38 -6.40
CA THR A 625 47.43 -16.16 -5.01
C THR A 625 46.22 -15.25 -4.85
N ILE A 626 45.36 -15.57 -3.88
CA ILE A 626 44.22 -14.74 -3.48
C ILE A 626 44.32 -14.35 -2.00
N PRO A 627 43.91 -13.12 -1.64
CA PRO A 627 43.70 -12.76 -0.25
C PRO A 627 42.58 -13.61 0.39
N GLY A 628 42.69 -13.88 1.69
CA GLY A 628 41.62 -14.49 2.46
C GLY A 628 40.34 -13.66 2.39
N ASN A 629 39.17 -14.33 2.38
CA ASN A 629 37.83 -13.75 2.25
C ASN A 629 37.52 -13.10 0.89
N THR A 630 38.36 -13.28 -0.12
CA THR A 630 38.02 -12.85 -1.49
C THR A 630 37.05 -13.85 -2.13
N PRO A 631 35.89 -13.43 -2.68
CA PRO A 631 35.02 -14.29 -3.46
C PRO A 631 35.77 -14.88 -4.66
N PHE A 632 35.60 -16.17 -4.91
CA PHE A 632 36.25 -16.90 -6.01
C PHE A 632 35.26 -17.73 -6.83
N ASP A 633 33.97 -17.50 -6.62
CA ASP A 633 32.85 -18.13 -7.31
C ASP A 633 32.95 -17.98 -8.84
N LYS A 634 33.46 -16.85 -9.34
CA LYS A 634 33.67 -16.62 -10.78
C LYS A 634 34.74 -17.52 -11.40
N LEU A 635 35.78 -17.87 -10.66
CA LEU A 635 36.74 -18.88 -11.09
C LEU A 635 36.05 -20.25 -11.24
N MET A 636 35.09 -20.58 -10.35
CA MET A 636 34.36 -21.85 -10.45
C MET A 636 33.51 -21.88 -11.72
N LEU A 637 32.82 -20.78 -12.03
CA LEU A 637 32.04 -20.65 -13.26
C LEU A 637 32.92 -20.68 -14.51
N TRP A 638 34.11 -20.06 -14.47
CA TRP A 638 35.09 -20.14 -15.55
C TRP A 638 35.51 -21.58 -15.83
N LEU A 639 35.95 -22.31 -14.80
CA LEU A 639 36.37 -23.70 -14.95
C LEU A 639 35.23 -24.59 -15.45
N ALA A 640 34.02 -24.38 -14.93
CA ALA A 640 32.83 -25.11 -15.35
C ALA A 640 32.48 -24.93 -16.83
N THR A 641 32.76 -23.76 -17.41
CA THR A 641 32.40 -23.40 -18.79
C THR A 641 33.58 -23.45 -19.75
N THR A 642 34.73 -23.99 -19.32
CA THR A 642 35.94 -24.07 -20.14
C THR A 642 36.62 -25.43 -20.10
N LEU A 643 36.38 -26.25 -19.08
CA LEU A 643 36.96 -27.58 -18.95
C LEU A 643 35.97 -28.66 -19.35
N ASP A 644 36.39 -29.54 -20.27
CA ASP A 644 35.61 -30.72 -20.61
C ASP A 644 35.67 -31.76 -19.47
N GLY A 645 34.56 -32.47 -19.22
CA GLY A 645 34.50 -33.45 -18.12
C GLY A 645 34.41 -32.81 -16.74
N PHE A 646 34.01 -31.54 -16.65
CA PHE A 646 33.78 -30.85 -15.39
C PHE A 646 32.78 -31.58 -14.50
N CYS A 647 33.14 -31.75 -13.24
CA CYS A 647 32.33 -32.37 -12.21
C CYS A 647 32.58 -31.68 -10.86
N ARG A 648 31.77 -32.03 -9.86
CA ARG A 648 31.93 -31.54 -8.48
C ARG A 648 32.35 -32.67 -7.56
N LEU A 649 33.33 -32.43 -6.70
CA LEU A 649 33.83 -33.42 -5.76
C LEU A 649 33.55 -32.99 -4.32
N ALA A 650 32.87 -33.87 -3.58
CA ALA A 650 32.65 -33.75 -2.14
C ALA A 650 33.37 -34.87 -1.39
N VAL A 651 33.77 -34.60 -0.15
CA VAL A 651 34.30 -35.59 0.80
C VAL A 651 33.40 -35.59 2.03
N ASP A 652 32.93 -36.77 2.42
CA ASP A 652 32.11 -36.96 3.61
C ASP A 652 32.96 -36.76 4.88
N PRO A 653 32.65 -35.78 5.74
CA PRO A 653 33.43 -35.51 6.93
C PRO A 653 33.52 -36.66 7.94
N GLU A 654 32.54 -37.57 7.97
CA GLU A 654 32.51 -38.70 8.90
C GLU A 654 33.37 -39.87 8.41
N LEU A 655 33.61 -39.93 7.10
CA LEU A 655 34.39 -40.99 6.44
C LEU A 655 35.77 -40.51 5.97
N ASP A 656 36.10 -39.22 6.12
CA ASP A 656 37.31 -38.56 5.61
C ASP A 656 38.61 -39.24 6.10
N THR A 657 39.25 -39.99 5.21
CA THR A 657 40.54 -40.65 5.46
C THR A 657 41.74 -39.77 5.09
N GLY A 658 41.50 -38.59 4.49
CA GLY A 658 42.54 -37.67 4.04
C GLY A 658 43.20 -38.04 2.70
N ILE A 659 42.67 -39.02 1.95
CA ILE A 659 43.18 -39.39 0.61
C ILE A 659 43.03 -38.22 -0.37
N VAL A 660 41.89 -37.53 -0.32
CA VAL A 660 41.62 -36.30 -1.05
C VAL A 660 41.38 -35.19 -0.04
N ASP A 661 42.05 -34.05 -0.20
CA ASP A 661 41.87 -32.91 0.69
C ASP A 661 40.40 -32.47 0.71
N ARG A 662 39.81 -32.41 1.91
CA ARG A 662 38.41 -32.03 2.08
C ARG A 662 38.17 -30.59 1.59
N PRO A 663 37.25 -30.38 0.63
CA PRO A 663 36.82 -29.03 0.25
C PRO A 663 36.22 -28.31 1.46
N LYS A 664 36.56 -27.02 1.63
CA LYS A 664 35.96 -26.17 2.67
C LYS A 664 34.82 -25.37 2.06
N GLY A 665 33.60 -25.61 2.53
CA GLY A 665 32.40 -24.93 2.05
C GLY A 665 31.74 -25.68 0.90
N TRP A 666 32.15 -25.38 -0.34
CA TRP A 666 31.54 -25.97 -1.54
C TRP A 666 32.26 -27.25 -1.96
N ASP A 667 31.55 -28.12 -2.68
CA ASP A 667 32.20 -29.17 -3.45
C ASP A 667 33.27 -28.54 -4.36
N ALA A 668 34.43 -29.18 -4.41
CA ALA A 668 35.54 -28.71 -5.23
C ALA A 668 35.21 -28.84 -6.72
N ALA A 669 35.61 -27.84 -7.50
CA ALA A 669 35.71 -27.95 -8.94
C ALA A 669 36.69 -29.08 -9.29
N ALA A 670 36.24 -30.03 -10.10
CA ALA A 670 37.01 -31.18 -10.52
C ALA A 670 36.76 -31.49 -12.00
N ILE A 671 37.64 -32.29 -12.59
CA ILE A 671 37.46 -32.87 -13.91
C ILE A 671 37.72 -34.37 -13.85
N VAL A 672 36.89 -35.13 -14.55
CA VAL A 672 37.06 -36.58 -14.74
C VAL A 672 37.16 -36.89 -16.22
N ARG A 673 38.23 -37.58 -16.60
CA ARG A 673 38.46 -38.07 -17.97
C ARG A 673 39.41 -39.26 -17.94
N ASP A 674 39.19 -40.25 -18.81
CA ASP A 674 40.10 -41.38 -19.01
C ASP A 674 40.52 -42.09 -17.71
N GLY A 675 39.53 -42.39 -16.86
CA GLY A 675 39.76 -43.06 -15.56
C GLY A 675 40.59 -42.24 -14.55
N SER A 676 40.75 -40.94 -14.80
CA SER A 676 41.57 -40.03 -13.99
C SER A 676 40.71 -38.88 -13.44
N LEU A 677 41.17 -38.31 -12.33
CA LEU A 677 40.47 -37.25 -11.60
C LEU A 677 41.47 -36.14 -11.24
N ALA A 678 41.13 -34.88 -11.50
CA ALA A 678 41.86 -33.72 -10.99
C ALA A 678 40.91 -32.74 -10.30
N ARG A 679 41.34 -32.14 -9.20
CA ARG A 679 40.54 -31.18 -8.43
C ARG A 679 41.30 -29.93 -8.05
N LEU A 680 40.63 -28.78 -8.09
CA LEU A 680 41.18 -27.51 -7.63
C LEU A 680 41.14 -27.43 -6.11
N LEU A 681 42.24 -27.05 -5.46
CA LEU A 681 42.37 -26.77 -4.03
C LEU A 681 43.16 -25.50 -3.78
N ASN A 682 43.27 -25.09 -2.52
CA ASN A 682 44.17 -24.02 -2.13
C ASN A 682 44.99 -24.41 -0.89
N ARG A 683 46.16 -23.78 -0.76
CA ARG A 683 46.99 -23.83 0.45
C ARG A 683 47.27 -22.44 0.96
N LYS A 684 47.50 -22.32 2.26
CA LYS A 684 47.93 -21.07 2.86
C LYS A 684 49.43 -20.84 2.58
N THR A 685 49.78 -19.70 2.00
CA THR A 685 51.18 -19.32 1.69
C THR A 685 51.66 -18.12 2.50
N GLY A 686 50.75 -17.39 3.14
CA GLY A 686 51.06 -16.27 4.05
C GLY A 686 49.98 -16.10 5.13
N PRO A 687 50.08 -15.09 6.00
CA PRO A 687 49.11 -14.88 7.10
C PRO A 687 47.65 -14.80 6.65
N SER A 688 47.41 -14.17 5.49
CA SER A 688 46.10 -13.95 4.89
C SER A 688 46.10 -14.20 3.37
N THR A 689 47.02 -15.02 2.88
CA THR A 689 47.20 -15.29 1.44
C THR A 689 47.12 -16.79 1.17
N TRP A 690 46.40 -17.15 0.13
CA TRP A 690 46.18 -18.53 -0.31
C TRP A 690 46.62 -18.68 -1.75
N GLU A 691 47.24 -19.82 -2.08
CA GLU A 691 47.64 -20.17 -3.44
C GLU A 691 46.76 -21.29 -3.98
N TRP A 692 46.34 -21.19 -5.23
CA TRP A 692 45.62 -22.25 -5.93
C TRP A 692 46.55 -23.37 -6.39
N GLY A 693 46.10 -24.61 -6.21
CA GLY A 693 46.78 -25.82 -6.66
C GLY A 693 45.80 -26.87 -7.14
N ILE A 694 46.33 -27.90 -7.78
CA ILE A 694 45.58 -29.02 -8.32
C ILE A 694 46.19 -30.31 -7.80
N HIS A 695 45.34 -31.17 -7.26
CA HIS A 695 45.67 -32.56 -6.94
C HIS A 695 44.97 -33.46 -7.96
N ALA A 696 45.74 -34.37 -8.55
CA ALA A 696 45.25 -35.28 -9.57
C ALA A 696 45.71 -36.72 -9.35
N TYR A 697 44.90 -37.66 -9.84
CA TYR A 697 45.01 -39.09 -9.60
C TYR A 697 44.67 -39.87 -10.87
N GLY A 698 45.31 -41.02 -11.08
CA GLY A 698 45.07 -41.90 -12.21
C GLY A 698 46.06 -41.73 -13.38
N PRO A 699 45.87 -42.49 -14.48
CA PRO A 699 46.82 -42.58 -15.58
C PRO A 699 47.07 -41.25 -16.33
N ALA A 700 46.12 -40.32 -16.31
CA ALA A 700 46.21 -38.99 -16.94
C ALA A 700 46.37 -37.85 -15.92
N ALA A 701 46.79 -38.14 -14.68
CA ALA A 701 46.85 -37.16 -13.59
C ALA A 701 47.66 -35.89 -13.93
N GLU A 702 48.86 -36.04 -14.47
CA GLU A 702 49.73 -34.91 -14.84
C GLU A 702 49.09 -34.03 -15.92
N GLN A 703 48.50 -34.65 -16.95
CA GLN A 703 47.82 -33.94 -18.04
C GLN A 703 46.62 -33.14 -17.51
N LEU A 704 45.75 -33.76 -16.72
CA LEU A 704 44.57 -33.09 -16.16
C LEU A 704 44.95 -31.99 -15.18
N ALA A 705 46.00 -32.19 -14.38
CA ALA A 705 46.49 -31.17 -13.46
C ALA A 705 47.02 -29.93 -14.20
N GLU A 706 47.78 -30.13 -15.27
CA GLU A 706 48.31 -29.04 -16.08
C GLU A 706 47.19 -28.34 -16.89
N GLU A 707 46.23 -29.08 -17.44
CA GLU A 707 45.06 -28.51 -18.14
C GLU A 707 44.27 -27.57 -17.21
N MET A 708 43.93 -28.01 -16.00
CA MET A 708 43.23 -27.19 -15.01
C MET A 708 44.09 -26.02 -14.52
N ALA A 709 45.39 -26.23 -14.28
CA ALA A 709 46.32 -25.16 -13.89
C ALA A 709 46.40 -24.05 -14.95
N GLN A 710 46.42 -24.43 -16.23
CA GLN A 710 46.43 -23.47 -17.34
C GLN A 710 45.16 -22.62 -17.38
N GLN A 711 44.00 -23.19 -17.05
CA GLN A 711 42.76 -22.43 -16.95
C GLN A 711 42.75 -21.46 -15.77
N VAL A 712 43.26 -21.86 -14.60
CA VAL A 712 43.42 -20.94 -13.45
C VAL A 712 44.34 -19.78 -13.81
N LEU A 713 45.48 -20.07 -14.45
CA LEU A 713 46.42 -19.06 -14.93
C LEU A 713 45.83 -18.18 -16.04
N ALA A 714 44.97 -18.73 -16.90
CA ALA A 714 44.31 -17.97 -17.94
C ALA A 714 43.27 -17.00 -17.36
N TRP A 715 42.53 -17.44 -16.36
CA TRP A 715 41.56 -16.61 -15.64
C TRP A 715 42.24 -15.44 -14.93
N ASP A 716 43.29 -15.71 -14.14
CA ASP A 716 44.07 -14.69 -13.42
C ASP A 716 44.67 -13.61 -14.34
N ARG A 717 45.12 -13.99 -15.54
CA ARG A 717 45.69 -13.04 -16.51
C ARG A 717 44.68 -12.18 -17.24
N LYS A 718 43.45 -12.67 -17.45
CA LYS A 718 42.49 -12.09 -18.40
C LYS A 718 41.27 -11.48 -17.76
N HIS A 719 40.96 -11.85 -16.53
CA HIS A 719 39.71 -11.52 -15.88
C HIS A 719 39.97 -10.94 -14.49
N HIS A 720 39.24 -9.90 -14.14
CA HIS A 720 39.16 -9.45 -12.77
C HIS A 720 38.37 -10.47 -11.94
N ILE A 721 38.63 -10.50 -10.64
CA ILE A 721 37.97 -11.43 -9.72
C ILE A 721 36.44 -11.28 -9.68
N SER A 722 35.94 -10.10 -10.05
CA SER A 722 34.53 -9.76 -10.16
C SER A 722 33.89 -10.11 -11.50
N ASP A 723 34.67 -10.47 -12.53
CA ASP A 723 34.17 -10.65 -13.89
C ASP A 723 33.29 -11.89 -13.99
N ALA A 724 32.12 -11.72 -14.61
CA ALA A 724 31.21 -12.81 -14.97
C ALA A 724 31.00 -12.81 -16.50
N PRO A 725 30.72 -13.98 -17.11
CA PRO A 725 30.45 -14.03 -18.54
C PRO A 725 29.13 -13.30 -18.85
N LEU A 726 29.01 -12.78 -20.06
CA LEU A 726 27.71 -12.46 -20.63
C LEU A 726 27.03 -13.79 -21.00
N LEU A 727 25.99 -14.17 -20.26
CA LEU A 727 25.19 -15.36 -20.54
C LEU A 727 23.99 -14.97 -21.39
N THR A 728 23.87 -15.62 -22.55
CA THR A 728 22.66 -15.55 -23.37
C THR A 728 21.91 -16.86 -23.29
N VAL A 729 20.62 -16.79 -23.00
CA VAL A 729 19.71 -17.93 -22.94
C VAL A 729 18.82 -17.89 -24.17
N HIS A 730 18.83 -18.99 -24.92
CA HIS A 730 17.96 -19.21 -26.07
C HIS A 730 16.91 -20.25 -25.71
N SER A 731 15.63 -19.96 -26.00
CA SER A 731 14.59 -20.99 -25.94
C SER A 731 14.85 -22.01 -27.04
N VAL A 732 14.95 -23.29 -26.69
CA VAL A 732 15.16 -24.36 -27.68
C VAL A 732 13.80 -24.76 -28.25
N LEU A 733 13.48 -24.17 -29.39
CA LEU A 733 12.50 -24.70 -30.34
C LEU A 733 13.20 -24.85 -31.69
N ASP A 734 14.16 -25.78 -31.79
CA ASP A 734 14.53 -26.50 -33.03
C ASP A 734 15.80 -27.34 -32.84
N GLU A 735 15.83 -28.50 -33.49
CA GLU A 735 16.83 -29.57 -33.39
C GLU A 735 18.24 -29.24 -33.95
N ASP A 736 18.49 -28.02 -34.44
CA ASP A 736 19.63 -27.73 -35.31
C ASP A 736 20.81 -26.98 -34.67
N THR A 737 20.80 -26.73 -33.36
CA THR A 737 21.95 -26.07 -32.71
C THR A 737 22.89 -27.07 -32.07
N LYS A 738 23.82 -27.61 -32.87
CA LYS A 738 24.99 -28.33 -32.34
C LYS A 738 25.79 -27.40 -31.41
N PRO A 739 26.20 -27.85 -30.20
CA PRO A 739 27.04 -27.06 -29.32
C PRO A 739 28.38 -26.73 -30.03
N SER A 740 28.80 -25.47 -29.96
CA SER A 740 30.05 -25.00 -30.61
C SER A 740 31.27 -24.99 -29.67
N GLY A 741 31.24 -25.76 -28.57
CA GLY A 741 32.38 -25.95 -27.64
C GLY A 741 31.97 -25.91 -26.16
N ALA A 742 32.96 -25.96 -25.25
CA ALA A 742 32.78 -25.97 -23.78
C ALA A 742 31.98 -24.78 -23.18
N ARG A 743 31.73 -23.74 -23.98
CA ARG A 743 31.02 -22.50 -23.60
C ARG A 743 29.53 -22.50 -23.92
N THR A 744 28.98 -23.64 -24.31
CA THR A 744 27.55 -23.82 -24.55
C THR A 744 27.04 -24.97 -23.70
N LEU A 745 26.00 -24.70 -22.90
CA LEU A 745 25.30 -25.71 -22.11
C LEU A 745 23.88 -25.89 -22.65
N VAL A 746 23.59 -27.08 -23.15
CA VAL A 746 22.25 -27.45 -23.65
C VAL A 746 21.50 -28.16 -22.54
N LYS A 747 20.37 -27.58 -22.12
CA LYS A 747 19.43 -28.16 -21.17
C LYS A 747 18.17 -28.64 -21.88
N ARG A 748 17.16 -29.06 -21.12
CA ARG A 748 15.90 -29.59 -21.67
C ARG A 748 15.14 -28.52 -22.47
N HIS A 749 15.12 -27.30 -21.97
CA HIS A 749 14.32 -26.19 -22.49
C HIS A 749 15.16 -25.07 -23.07
N ALA A 750 16.36 -24.86 -22.54
CA ALA A 750 17.20 -23.74 -22.91
C ALA A 750 18.61 -24.13 -23.33
N ARG A 751 19.17 -23.36 -24.25
CA ARG A 751 20.60 -23.35 -24.55
C ARG A 751 21.21 -22.10 -23.91
N LEU A 752 22.26 -22.30 -23.12
CA LEU A 752 22.99 -21.28 -22.39
C LEU A 752 24.34 -21.08 -23.07
N ASP A 753 24.60 -19.89 -23.60
CA ASP A 753 25.86 -19.53 -24.24
C ASP A 753 26.64 -18.54 -23.37
N PHE A 754 27.88 -18.88 -23.02
CA PHE A 754 28.73 -18.12 -22.12
C PHE A 754 29.81 -17.34 -22.89
N ASP A 755 29.70 -16.02 -22.96
CA ASP A 755 30.72 -15.16 -23.53
C ASP A 755 31.59 -14.49 -22.46
N TRP A 756 32.84 -14.94 -22.36
CA TRP A 756 33.85 -14.36 -21.48
C TRP A 756 34.67 -13.23 -22.14
N THR A 757 34.45 -12.91 -23.42
CA THR A 757 35.19 -11.84 -24.12
C THR A 757 34.63 -10.45 -23.82
N HIS A 758 33.36 -10.36 -23.43
CA HIS A 758 32.70 -9.14 -22.99
C HIS A 758 32.11 -9.34 -21.58
N PRO A 759 32.95 -9.47 -20.54
CA PRO A 759 32.46 -9.78 -19.20
C PRO A 759 31.65 -8.62 -18.61
N HIS A 760 30.67 -8.95 -17.77
CA HIS A 760 30.03 -7.98 -16.91
C HIS A 760 31.01 -7.54 -15.82
N HIS A 761 31.23 -6.23 -15.70
CA HIS A 761 31.92 -5.64 -14.56
C HIS A 761 30.88 -5.19 -13.53
N ALA A 762 30.96 -5.73 -12.31
CA ALA A 762 30.06 -5.42 -11.21
C ALA A 762 30.01 -3.92 -10.86
N ASP A 763 31.03 -3.13 -11.23
CA ASP A 763 31.17 -1.70 -10.91
C ASP A 763 30.65 -0.74 -12.00
N SER A 764 29.85 -1.21 -12.96
CA SER A 764 29.39 -0.39 -14.10
C SER A 764 27.90 0.03 -14.06
N ALA A 765 27.26 -0.01 -12.90
CA ALA A 765 25.92 0.55 -12.67
C ALA A 765 25.97 1.82 -11.81
#